data_AF-A0A1Q9Y948-F1
#
_entry.id   AF-A0A1Q9Y948-F1
#
_cell.length_a   1.000
_cell.length_b   1.000
_cell.length_c   1.000
_cell.angle_alpha   90.00
_cell.angle_beta   90.00
_cell.angle_gamma   90.00
#
_symmetry.space_group_name_H-M   'P 1'
#
loop_
_entity.id
_entity.type
_entity.pdbx_description
1 polymer ?
#
loop_
_entity_poly.entity_id
_entity_poly.type
_entity_poly.pdbx_seq_one_letter_code
_entity_poly.pdbx_strand_id
1 'polypeptide(L)'
;MRVSELKWLHLSDFHFGKKPDSTYQQPLVARKLIEHIIAQSKKEGPPDLVFITGDIANSGQPREYALFNDYVIFPLLAHFGDDFIDNIFLVPGNHDVQREVQRNFGRNEHLSLDNGNFEPTIESLTDRSGLVERIKGFITSPFASDLSAFESKEGIYRREFNLCNKKVGILGINTSWLCRDSDDKGMLTPGVPLVRDALEQGADCDLMFVLGHHPLDWYSPSHAEPIRTLFARHNVIYLYGHMHKVWGKPEYANGSAFMTIQAGASFQAGEASKWKNSILWGRANLEKKSLALTPFTWNFDEQTWKLNSNGFPEEHRVRDEWHFHFPQPFALLDIQAPKKITPPGGWEITKLEILQEYVKPIPEELAIYFFDGASPTWEVSLSISIPRREIVGEIVSTYNKLVAKVSNLPCVCTLLAAGCEGKTTALLQASYEIVQQEPSKRILYRKNNLRPFDVESLLPVLNTHDNWLIVVDEADQVAKHIQGFAESGFAGYTGRIDFLLACRDSDWRSNGADTIPWNFSCTYKEIVLKDLNKADAEKIIHAWEAFGDRGLGEGGLANLDTASRVEKLRFFAKQESRSKSGAFFGALLLSRHNGKLLDHAGEMLSRLEETEVSLGKTLRDALAYIAAMHAEGFEKLTYDVLAAAMGMTISKLKNVVINKLGQEAAATGTATTIYTRHKYIADAIIEVLETKFEVDTASLFIDLALAAEAKSKIERVANLEFWRFKMADTFFENDKNTVATSLSRALLETDTSNYKLLTKLASFYRKENSPDDALELFRKYGGPPPERGFYYEWSLCELEARNPLESAALALFSISDDTDASQLDIHTALSYLVGLTDILSTLHRGYADEVFVKASDAAWSIINCFVILRPDLYPVGLKAFLNKVDKKRAILYKGIEAHSILITLSARLGSYKSQLTLPQNCQVQHLLFDSLKVLIKNASR
;
A
#
# COMPACT_ATOMS: atom_id res chain seq x y z
N MET A 1 47.09 18.64 -4.99
CA MET A 1 46.50 17.88 -3.85
C MET A 1 46.76 16.42 -4.13
N ARG A 2 47.56 15.73 -3.31
CA ARG A 2 47.79 14.28 -3.48
C ARG A 2 46.48 13.57 -3.12
N VAL A 3 45.98 12.74 -4.03
CA VAL A 3 44.68 12.09 -3.91
C VAL A 3 44.79 10.98 -2.84
N SER A 4 43.92 11.00 -1.84
CA SER A 4 43.81 9.99 -0.77
C SER A 4 43.08 8.71 -1.23
N GLU A 5 43.22 8.38 -2.52
CA GLU A 5 42.49 7.31 -3.20
C GLU A 5 43.48 6.23 -3.65
N LEU A 6 43.16 4.99 -3.33
CA LEU A 6 43.87 3.77 -3.74
C LEU A 6 43.04 3.07 -4.81
N LYS A 7 43.62 2.79 -5.97
CA LYS A 7 42.99 2.04 -7.06
C LYS A 7 43.57 0.64 -7.12
N TRP A 8 42.72 -0.36 -7.28
CA TRP A 8 43.19 -1.73 -7.48
C TRP A 8 42.45 -2.43 -8.60
N LEU A 9 43.11 -3.44 -9.14
CA LEU A 9 42.52 -4.42 -10.02
C LEU A 9 42.34 -5.73 -9.25
N HIS A 10 41.16 -6.35 -9.32
CA HIS A 10 40.87 -7.64 -8.69
C HIS A 10 40.53 -8.67 -9.77
N LEU A 11 41.44 -9.62 -9.95
CA LEU A 11 41.34 -10.72 -10.92
C LEU A 11 41.36 -12.06 -10.18
N SER A 12 40.84 -13.11 -10.83
CA SER A 12 40.78 -14.45 -10.26
C SER A 12 40.47 -15.48 -11.34
N ASP A 13 40.74 -16.76 -11.09
CA ASP A 13 40.28 -17.90 -11.88
C ASP A 13 40.65 -17.79 -13.38
N PHE A 14 41.94 -17.92 -13.66
CA PHE A 14 42.50 -17.95 -15.02
C PHE A 14 42.55 -19.36 -15.61
N HIS A 15 42.76 -20.37 -14.76
CA HIS A 15 42.84 -21.78 -15.12
C HIS A 15 43.72 -22.07 -16.35
N PHE A 16 44.92 -21.51 -16.42
CA PHE A 16 45.84 -21.80 -17.53
C PHE A 16 46.11 -23.31 -17.61
N GLY A 17 45.99 -23.88 -18.82
CA GLY A 17 46.14 -25.33 -19.04
C GLY A 17 44.84 -26.15 -18.94
N LYS A 18 43.67 -25.49 -18.90
CA LYS A 18 42.35 -26.15 -18.91
C LYS A 18 42.02 -26.76 -20.27
N LYS A 19 41.59 -28.02 -20.26
CA LYS A 19 41.26 -28.81 -21.46
C LYS A 19 39.81 -28.62 -21.97
N PRO A 20 39.53 -28.82 -23.28
CA PRO A 20 40.51 -29.09 -24.34
C PRO A 20 41.44 -27.89 -24.52
N ASP A 21 42.75 -28.16 -24.63
CA ASP A 21 43.82 -27.15 -24.67
C ASP A 21 43.55 -26.19 -25.85
N SER A 22 42.76 -25.16 -25.62
CA SER A 22 42.56 -24.12 -26.63
C SER A 22 43.80 -23.24 -26.55
N THR A 23 44.84 -23.67 -27.28
CA THR A 23 46.10 -22.94 -27.50
C THR A 23 45.87 -21.53 -28.04
N TYR A 24 44.66 -21.22 -28.47
CA TYR A 24 44.25 -19.94 -28.98
C TYR A 24 43.38 -19.12 -28.01
N GLN A 25 42.33 -19.69 -27.42
CA GLN A 25 41.31 -18.88 -26.71
C GLN A 25 41.80 -18.33 -25.37
N GLN A 26 42.53 -19.10 -24.57
CA GLN A 26 43.08 -18.60 -23.29
C GLN A 26 44.05 -17.42 -23.54
N PRO A 27 45.08 -17.56 -24.40
CA PRO A 27 45.92 -16.43 -24.82
C PRO A 27 45.17 -15.25 -25.43
N LEU A 28 44.12 -15.50 -26.23
CA LEU A 28 43.31 -14.44 -26.82
C LEU A 28 42.59 -13.63 -25.73
N VAL A 29 41.86 -14.29 -24.84
CA VAL A 29 41.12 -13.61 -23.76
C VAL A 29 42.07 -12.88 -22.82
N ALA A 30 43.22 -13.48 -22.47
CA ALA A 30 44.25 -12.81 -21.67
C ALA A 30 44.75 -11.52 -22.35
N ARG A 31 45.03 -11.56 -23.65
CA ARG A 31 45.39 -10.34 -24.41
C ARG A 31 44.26 -9.31 -24.40
N LYS A 32 43.00 -9.72 -24.58
CA LYS A 32 41.83 -8.81 -24.50
C LYS A 32 41.64 -8.21 -23.11
N LEU A 33 41.95 -8.96 -22.06
CA LEU A 33 41.97 -8.48 -20.68
C LEU A 33 43.06 -7.41 -20.49
N ILE A 34 44.28 -7.66 -20.98
CA ILE A 34 45.38 -6.70 -20.93
C ILE A 34 45.08 -5.43 -21.75
N GLU A 35 44.55 -5.58 -22.97
CA GLU A 35 44.12 -4.45 -23.82
C GLU A 35 43.13 -3.54 -23.07
N HIS A 36 42.15 -4.13 -22.38
CA HIS A 36 41.19 -3.38 -21.57
C HIS A 36 41.86 -2.69 -20.38
N ILE A 37 42.74 -3.39 -19.65
CA ILE A 37 43.43 -2.81 -18.50
C ILE A 37 44.25 -1.58 -18.91
N ILE A 38 44.99 -1.70 -20.01
CA ILE A 38 45.78 -0.60 -20.58
C ILE A 38 44.88 0.55 -21.03
N ALA A 39 43.77 0.26 -21.72
CA ALA A 39 42.84 1.28 -22.18
C ALA A 39 42.19 2.04 -21.01
N GLN A 40 41.75 1.32 -19.97
CA GLN A 40 41.18 1.91 -18.78
C GLN A 40 42.22 2.75 -18.01
N SER A 41 43.45 2.26 -17.93
CA SER A 41 44.57 2.97 -17.27
C SER A 41 44.90 4.29 -17.96
N LYS A 42 44.77 4.37 -19.30
CA LYS A 42 44.92 5.65 -20.03
C LYS A 42 43.81 6.65 -19.71
N LYS A 43 42.60 6.18 -19.43
CA LYS A 43 41.43 7.03 -19.15
C LYS A 43 41.41 7.50 -17.69
N GLU A 44 41.75 6.62 -16.76
CA GLU A 44 41.50 6.83 -15.33
C GLU A 44 42.77 6.79 -14.47
N GLY A 45 43.94 6.56 -15.08
CA GLY A 45 45.21 6.33 -14.40
C GLY A 45 45.44 4.83 -14.12
N PRO A 46 46.71 4.42 -13.92
CA PRO A 46 47.06 3.03 -13.61
C PRO A 46 46.46 2.57 -12.27
N PRO A 47 46.27 1.25 -12.07
CA PRO A 47 46.01 0.72 -10.74
C PRO A 47 47.25 0.89 -9.85
N ASP A 48 47.04 1.16 -8.56
CA ASP A 48 48.12 1.16 -7.56
C ASP A 48 48.48 -0.28 -7.15
N LEU A 49 47.50 -1.20 -7.16
CA LEU A 49 47.66 -2.60 -6.77
C LEU A 49 46.93 -3.55 -7.71
N VAL A 50 47.43 -4.78 -7.84
CA VAL A 50 46.75 -5.88 -8.52
C VAL A 50 46.62 -7.07 -7.57
N PHE A 51 45.38 -7.48 -7.30
CA PHE A 51 45.06 -8.63 -6.48
C PHE A 51 44.60 -9.80 -7.37
N ILE A 52 45.22 -10.96 -7.20
CA ILE A 52 44.91 -12.18 -7.94
C ILE A 52 44.55 -13.30 -6.97
N THR A 53 43.26 -13.58 -6.87
CA THR A 53 42.68 -14.41 -5.80
C THR A 53 42.53 -15.88 -6.15
N GLY A 54 43.56 -16.46 -6.77
CA GLY A 54 43.69 -17.90 -6.98
C GLY A 54 43.16 -18.45 -8.29
N ASP A 55 43.33 -19.76 -8.45
CA ASP A 55 43.05 -20.55 -9.65
C ASP A 55 43.76 -19.99 -10.88
N ILE A 56 45.06 -19.70 -10.72
CA ILE A 56 45.93 -19.27 -11.81
C ILE A 56 46.13 -20.43 -12.78
N ALA A 57 46.53 -21.58 -12.24
CA ALA A 57 46.75 -22.81 -12.98
C ALA A 57 45.48 -23.67 -13.00
N ASN A 58 45.42 -24.65 -13.91
CA ASN A 58 44.35 -25.65 -13.95
C ASN A 58 44.66 -26.88 -13.08
N SER A 59 45.94 -27.19 -12.89
CA SER A 59 46.39 -28.39 -12.15
C SER A 59 47.69 -28.18 -11.35
N GLY A 60 48.05 -26.92 -11.09
CA GLY A 60 49.21 -26.52 -10.31
C GLY A 60 50.57 -26.80 -10.98
N GLN A 61 50.61 -26.97 -12.31
CA GLN A 61 51.84 -27.37 -13.01
C GLN A 61 52.71 -26.16 -13.38
N PRO A 62 54.05 -26.22 -13.29
CA PRO A 62 54.95 -25.11 -13.62
C PRO A 62 54.71 -24.46 -14.99
N ARG A 63 54.39 -25.27 -16.01
CA ARG A 63 54.09 -24.80 -17.36
C ARG A 63 52.84 -23.90 -17.44
N GLU A 64 51.88 -24.11 -16.55
CA GLU A 64 50.63 -23.34 -16.51
C GLU A 64 50.90 -21.93 -15.97
N TYR A 65 51.78 -21.83 -14.98
CA TYR A 65 52.27 -20.55 -14.45
C TYR A 65 53.16 -19.80 -15.46
N ALA A 66 53.96 -20.51 -16.26
CA ALA A 66 54.72 -19.87 -17.34
C ALA A 66 53.80 -19.17 -18.34
N LEU A 67 52.69 -19.81 -18.73
CA LEU A 67 51.67 -19.17 -19.60
C LEU A 67 51.05 -17.95 -18.93
N PHE A 68 50.72 -18.04 -17.64
CA PHE A 68 50.22 -16.90 -16.88
C PHE A 68 51.21 -15.73 -16.86
N ASN A 69 52.50 -16.01 -16.65
CA ASN A 69 53.55 -14.99 -16.68
C ASN A 69 53.64 -14.33 -18.07
N ASP A 70 53.66 -15.13 -19.14
CA ASP A 70 53.79 -14.66 -20.52
C ASP A 70 52.61 -13.78 -20.97
N TYR A 71 51.38 -14.15 -20.59
CA TYR A 71 50.17 -13.50 -21.09
C TYR A 71 49.55 -12.47 -20.15
N VAL A 72 49.93 -12.47 -18.87
CA VAL A 72 49.36 -11.56 -17.86
C VAL A 72 50.43 -10.75 -17.16
N ILE A 73 51.40 -11.37 -16.49
CA ILE A 73 52.40 -10.64 -15.68
C ILE A 73 53.33 -9.78 -16.53
N PHE A 74 54.04 -10.36 -17.51
CA PHE A 74 54.99 -9.59 -18.33
C PHE A 74 54.30 -8.48 -19.14
N PRO A 75 53.09 -8.66 -19.70
CA PRO A 75 52.38 -7.53 -20.31
C PRO A 75 51.99 -6.42 -19.33
N LEU A 76 51.65 -6.73 -18.07
CA LEU A 76 51.42 -5.71 -17.04
C LEU A 76 52.70 -4.96 -16.70
N LEU A 77 53.81 -5.68 -16.48
CA LEU A 77 55.12 -5.07 -16.19
C LEU A 77 55.65 -4.24 -17.37
N ALA A 78 55.51 -4.74 -18.59
CA ALA A 78 55.89 -4.01 -19.80
C ALA A 78 55.13 -2.68 -19.94
N HIS A 79 53.91 -2.59 -19.39
CA HIS A 79 53.12 -1.35 -19.44
C HIS A 79 53.35 -0.43 -18.23
N PHE A 80 53.42 -0.98 -17.02
CA PHE A 80 53.49 -0.20 -15.78
C PHE A 80 54.91 -0.03 -15.22
N GLY A 81 55.90 -0.75 -15.77
CA GLY A 81 57.29 -0.79 -15.32
C GLY A 81 57.61 -2.06 -14.52
N ASP A 82 58.88 -2.46 -14.54
CA ASP A 82 59.35 -3.70 -13.89
C ASP A 82 59.14 -3.67 -12.36
N ASP A 83 59.33 -2.51 -11.73
CA ASP A 83 59.12 -2.29 -10.29
C ASP A 83 57.65 -2.49 -9.86
N PHE A 84 56.71 -2.52 -10.81
CA PHE A 84 55.30 -2.75 -10.51
C PHE A 84 55.02 -4.17 -9.99
N ILE A 85 55.99 -5.08 -10.12
CA ILE A 85 55.89 -6.44 -9.58
C ILE A 85 55.60 -6.47 -8.07
N ASP A 86 56.14 -5.50 -7.33
CA ASP A 86 55.95 -5.39 -5.87
C ASP A 86 54.52 -4.98 -5.46
N ASN A 87 53.68 -4.63 -6.45
CA ASN A 87 52.28 -4.26 -6.28
C ASN A 87 51.31 -5.34 -6.80
N ILE A 88 51.81 -6.51 -7.20
CA ILE A 88 51.01 -7.65 -7.64
C ILE A 88 51.01 -8.73 -6.55
N PHE A 89 49.83 -9.01 -5.99
CA PHE A 89 49.66 -9.95 -4.88
C PHE A 89 48.83 -11.15 -5.32
N LEU A 90 49.39 -12.35 -5.12
CA LEU A 90 48.78 -13.61 -5.54
C LEU A 90 48.45 -14.48 -4.31
N VAL A 91 47.34 -15.21 -4.34
CA VAL A 91 47.07 -16.32 -3.39
C VAL A 91 46.65 -17.57 -4.16
N PRO A 92 46.89 -18.79 -3.64
CA PRO A 92 46.55 -20.01 -4.36
C PRO A 92 45.05 -20.33 -4.29
N GLY A 93 44.51 -20.90 -5.37
CA GLY A 93 43.19 -21.52 -5.40
C GLY A 93 43.24 -23.05 -5.32
N ASN A 94 42.09 -23.70 -5.49
CA ASN A 94 41.98 -25.16 -5.43
C ASN A 94 42.51 -25.89 -6.67
N HIS A 95 42.65 -25.20 -7.81
CA HIS A 95 43.31 -25.71 -9.02
C HIS A 95 44.82 -25.47 -9.03
N ASP A 96 45.32 -24.60 -8.15
CA ASP A 96 46.76 -24.42 -7.91
C ASP A 96 47.36 -25.54 -7.04
N VAL A 97 46.51 -26.36 -6.41
CA VAL A 97 46.90 -27.52 -5.61
C VAL A 97 47.21 -28.71 -6.52
N GLN A 98 48.43 -29.24 -6.44
CA GLN A 98 48.81 -30.49 -7.08
C GLN A 98 48.21 -31.68 -6.33
N ARG A 99 46.98 -32.06 -6.69
CA ARG A 99 46.20 -33.10 -5.99
C ARG A 99 46.87 -34.48 -5.97
N GLU A 100 47.82 -34.72 -6.87
CA GLU A 100 48.60 -35.95 -6.97
C GLU A 100 49.73 -36.05 -5.93
N VAL A 101 50.13 -34.92 -5.33
CA VAL A 101 51.10 -34.86 -4.24
C VAL A 101 50.36 -35.07 -2.92
N GLN A 102 50.89 -35.94 -2.06
CA GLN A 102 50.28 -36.25 -0.76
C GLN A 102 48.78 -36.55 -0.87
N ARG A 103 48.42 -37.47 -1.79
CA ARG A 103 47.02 -37.76 -2.18
C ARG A 103 46.09 -38.04 -0.98
N ASN A 104 46.63 -38.70 0.05
CA ASN A 104 45.87 -39.16 1.20
C ASN A 104 46.28 -38.38 2.46
N PHE A 105 45.41 -37.49 2.93
CA PHE A 105 45.51 -36.84 4.24
C PHE A 105 44.11 -36.70 4.85
N GLY A 106 44.03 -36.67 6.18
CA GLY A 106 42.77 -36.51 6.92
C GLY A 106 42.44 -35.02 7.15
N ARG A 107 41.40 -34.48 6.50
CA ARG A 107 40.98 -33.08 6.74
C ARG A 107 40.65 -32.81 8.22
N ASN A 108 40.01 -33.76 8.90
CA ASN A 108 39.59 -33.62 10.30
C ASN A 108 40.76 -33.43 11.26
N GLU A 109 41.92 -34.05 10.98
CA GLU A 109 43.12 -33.90 11.80
C GLU A 109 43.63 -32.45 11.74
N HIS A 110 43.53 -31.80 10.58
CA HIS A 110 43.93 -30.41 10.38
C HIS A 110 42.84 -29.38 10.76
N LEU A 111 41.57 -29.79 10.84
CA LEU A 111 40.45 -28.98 11.32
C LEU A 111 40.27 -29.05 12.84
N SER A 112 40.97 -29.94 13.54
CA SER A 112 40.96 -29.94 15.00
C SER A 112 41.80 -28.77 15.52
N LEU A 113 41.17 -27.86 16.26
CA LEU A 113 41.87 -26.75 16.91
C LEU A 113 42.80 -27.24 18.04
N ASP A 114 42.55 -28.42 18.61
CA ASP A 114 43.37 -29.01 19.68
C ASP A 114 44.73 -29.53 19.19
N ASN A 115 44.87 -29.76 17.88
CA ASN A 115 46.07 -30.35 17.29
C ASN A 115 47.15 -29.32 16.94
N GLY A 116 46.87 -28.00 17.02
CA GLY A 116 47.86 -26.95 16.78
C GLY A 116 48.43 -26.87 15.35
N ASN A 117 47.90 -27.63 14.37
CA ASN A 117 48.45 -27.76 13.01
C ASN A 117 48.66 -26.43 12.24
N PHE A 118 47.93 -25.37 12.61
CA PHE A 118 48.00 -24.05 12.00
C PHE A 118 48.43 -22.96 12.99
N GLU A 119 49.28 -23.28 13.96
CA GLU A 119 49.94 -22.26 14.78
C GLU A 119 51.18 -21.69 14.07
N PRO A 120 51.59 -20.44 14.38
CA PRO A 120 52.75 -19.80 13.77
C PRO A 120 54.08 -20.29 14.38
N THR A 121 54.25 -21.62 14.46
CA THR A 121 55.41 -22.29 15.08
C THR A 121 56.12 -23.21 14.08
N ILE A 122 57.36 -23.57 14.40
CA ILE A 122 58.18 -24.50 13.58
C ILE A 122 57.58 -25.92 13.60
N GLU A 123 57.00 -26.32 14.74
CA GLU A 123 56.35 -27.62 14.93
C GLU A 123 55.14 -27.74 14.00
N SER A 124 54.21 -26.77 14.05
CA SER A 124 53.03 -26.74 13.18
C SER A 124 53.39 -26.63 11.69
N LEU A 125 54.47 -25.93 11.34
CA LEU A 125 55.00 -25.92 9.97
C LEU A 125 55.42 -27.32 9.53
N THR A 126 56.09 -28.06 10.41
CA THR A 126 56.51 -29.44 10.16
C THR A 126 55.29 -30.33 9.95
N ASP A 127 54.25 -30.18 10.78
CA ASP A 127 53.01 -30.96 10.70
C ASP A 127 52.21 -30.70 9.42
N ARG A 128 52.21 -29.45 8.92
CA ARG A 128 51.55 -29.08 7.65
C ARG A 128 52.46 -29.10 6.43
N SER A 129 53.72 -29.54 6.55
CA SER A 129 54.70 -29.53 5.45
C SER A 129 54.22 -30.29 4.22
N GLY A 130 53.51 -31.41 4.43
CA GLY A 130 52.88 -32.18 3.35
C GLY A 130 51.82 -31.37 2.58
N LEU A 131 51.11 -30.45 3.23
CA LEU A 131 50.15 -29.56 2.58
C LEU A 131 50.85 -28.43 1.81
N VAL A 132 51.95 -27.89 2.34
CA VAL A 132 52.79 -26.89 1.65
C VAL A 132 53.36 -27.45 0.36
N GLU A 133 53.82 -28.71 0.36
CA GLU A 133 54.37 -29.34 -0.84
C GLU A 133 53.37 -29.42 -1.99
N ARG A 134 52.06 -29.54 -1.68
CA ARG A 134 50.99 -29.59 -2.69
C ARG A 134 50.81 -28.28 -3.45
N ILE A 135 51.27 -27.16 -2.89
CA ILE A 135 51.23 -25.84 -3.55
C ILE A 135 52.62 -25.35 -3.95
N LYS A 136 53.65 -26.22 -3.93
CA LYS A 136 55.03 -25.83 -4.23
C LYS A 136 55.17 -25.20 -5.62
N GLY A 137 54.43 -25.71 -6.60
CA GLY A 137 54.36 -25.13 -7.95
C GLY A 137 53.91 -23.67 -7.93
N PHE A 138 52.88 -23.35 -7.14
CA PHE A 138 52.40 -21.97 -6.95
C PHE A 138 53.43 -21.09 -6.22
N ILE A 139 54.17 -21.63 -5.25
CA ILE A 139 55.16 -20.84 -4.49
C ILE A 139 56.35 -20.43 -5.38
N THR A 140 56.78 -21.29 -6.31
CA THR A 140 58.06 -21.13 -7.02
C THR A 140 57.97 -20.72 -8.48
N SER A 141 56.80 -20.84 -9.12
CA SER A 141 56.66 -20.67 -10.58
C SER A 141 56.05 -19.34 -11.05
N PRO A 142 55.04 -18.76 -10.38
CA PRO A 142 54.56 -17.42 -10.71
C PRO A 142 55.64 -16.36 -10.45
N PHE A 143 55.72 -15.37 -11.33
CA PHE A 143 56.57 -14.21 -11.11
C PHE A 143 55.82 -13.22 -10.21
N ALA A 144 56.08 -13.27 -8.90
CA ALA A 144 55.51 -12.37 -7.87
C ALA A 144 56.34 -12.41 -6.57
N SER A 145 56.17 -11.40 -5.71
CA SER A 145 56.86 -11.33 -4.41
C SER A 145 56.13 -12.12 -3.31
N ASP A 146 56.85 -12.40 -2.21
CA ASP A 146 56.32 -12.85 -0.91
C ASP A 146 55.65 -14.25 -0.84
N LEU A 147 55.58 -15.00 -1.94
CA LEU A 147 54.94 -16.33 -1.94
C LEU A 147 55.67 -17.37 -1.09
N SER A 148 56.97 -17.19 -0.84
CA SER A 148 57.74 -18.03 0.09
C SER A 148 57.25 -17.92 1.54
N ALA A 149 56.39 -16.97 1.88
CA ALA A 149 55.76 -16.96 3.19
C ALA A 149 54.85 -18.18 3.42
N PHE A 150 54.27 -18.78 2.38
CA PHE A 150 53.43 -19.98 2.53
C PHE A 150 54.22 -21.22 2.97
N GLU A 151 55.55 -21.23 2.79
CA GLU A 151 56.47 -22.27 3.28
C GLU A 151 57.18 -21.89 4.59
N SER A 152 56.81 -20.76 5.19
CA SER A 152 57.32 -20.30 6.49
C SER A 152 56.40 -20.72 7.64
N LYS A 153 56.87 -20.53 8.88
CA LYS A 153 56.06 -20.83 10.08
C LYS A 153 54.85 -19.90 10.19
N GLU A 154 54.93 -18.71 9.63
CA GLU A 154 53.85 -17.72 9.57
C GLU A 154 52.75 -18.16 8.58
N GLY A 155 53.11 -18.86 7.49
CA GLY A 155 52.17 -19.45 6.53
C GLY A 155 51.26 -18.46 5.79
N ILE A 156 51.45 -17.15 6.00
CA ILE A 156 50.70 -16.02 5.46
C ILE A 156 51.73 -14.94 5.14
N TYR A 157 51.65 -14.33 3.96
CA TYR A 157 52.44 -13.11 3.72
C TYR A 157 51.70 -11.86 4.18
N ARG A 158 52.48 -10.86 4.56
CA ARG A 158 52.00 -9.54 4.96
C ARG A 158 52.82 -8.45 4.30
N ARG A 159 52.14 -7.45 3.75
CA ARG A 159 52.75 -6.25 3.17
C ARG A 159 52.04 -5.02 3.71
N GLU A 160 52.80 -3.98 3.99
CA GLU A 160 52.29 -2.71 4.52
C GLU A 160 52.93 -1.55 3.80
N PHE A 161 52.12 -0.52 3.53
CA PHE A 161 52.60 0.71 2.93
C PHE A 161 51.78 1.91 3.42
N ASN A 162 52.35 3.08 3.26
CA ASN A 162 51.72 4.34 3.68
C ASN A 162 51.16 5.08 2.46
N LEU A 163 49.87 5.41 2.51
CA LEU A 163 49.18 6.25 1.54
C LEU A 163 48.67 7.52 2.24
N CYS A 164 49.26 8.68 1.94
CA CYS A 164 48.85 9.98 2.51
C CYS A 164 48.66 9.98 4.04
N ASN A 165 49.64 9.46 4.79
CA ASN A 165 49.63 9.29 6.26
C ASN A 165 48.62 8.25 6.80
N LYS A 166 48.08 7.39 5.93
CA LYS A 166 47.26 6.24 6.30
C LYS A 166 48.01 4.94 6.01
N LYS A 167 47.93 3.98 6.92
CA LYS A 167 48.63 2.70 6.80
C LYS A 167 47.68 1.67 6.18
N VAL A 168 48.11 1.06 5.07
CA VAL A 168 47.34 0.01 4.38
C VAL A 168 48.09 -1.30 4.54
N GLY A 169 47.38 -2.32 5.03
CA GLY A 169 47.86 -3.69 5.18
C GLY A 169 47.26 -4.61 4.12
N ILE A 170 48.05 -5.56 3.65
CA ILE A 170 47.63 -6.64 2.75
C ILE A 170 48.10 -7.96 3.35
N LEU A 171 47.17 -8.89 3.53
CA LEU A 171 47.44 -10.27 3.96
C LEU A 171 47.05 -11.25 2.86
N GLY A 172 47.95 -12.17 2.53
CA GLY A 172 47.66 -13.29 1.64
C GLY A 172 47.46 -14.57 2.42
N ILE A 173 46.24 -15.09 2.45
CA ILE A 173 45.92 -16.35 3.13
C ILE A 173 45.73 -17.45 2.08
N ASN A 174 46.30 -18.61 2.36
CA ASN A 174 46.02 -19.78 1.54
C ASN A 174 44.78 -20.48 2.12
N THR A 175 43.75 -20.65 1.30
CA THR A 175 42.48 -21.28 1.69
C THR A 175 42.32 -22.68 1.11
N SER A 176 43.29 -23.13 0.30
CA SER A 176 43.22 -24.35 -0.51
C SER A 176 44.07 -25.51 0.02
N TRP A 177 44.82 -25.34 1.12
CA TRP A 177 45.66 -26.40 1.72
C TRP A 177 44.93 -27.74 1.85
N LEU A 178 43.65 -27.73 2.25
CA LEU A 178 42.82 -28.92 2.48
C LEU A 178 41.95 -29.33 1.29
N CYS A 179 42.05 -28.62 0.15
CA CYS A 179 41.33 -28.98 -1.07
C CYS A 179 41.80 -30.34 -1.56
N ARG A 180 40.86 -31.20 -1.95
CA ARG A 180 41.16 -32.57 -2.40
C ARG A 180 40.18 -33.04 -3.46
N ASP A 181 38.88 -32.82 -3.26
CA ASP A 181 37.81 -33.44 -4.05
C ASP A 181 36.55 -32.56 -4.09
N SER A 182 35.41 -33.13 -4.51
CA SER A 182 34.13 -32.41 -4.58
C SER A 182 33.53 -32.05 -3.22
N ASP A 183 34.02 -32.66 -2.13
CA ASP A 183 33.49 -32.48 -0.77
C ASP A 183 34.29 -31.42 0.00
N ASP A 184 34.99 -30.53 -0.71
CA ASP A 184 35.77 -29.44 -0.14
C ASP A 184 34.89 -28.45 0.64
N LYS A 185 33.65 -28.20 0.19
CA LYS A 185 32.76 -27.21 0.82
C LYS A 185 32.46 -27.57 2.28
N GLY A 186 32.73 -26.62 3.19
CA GLY A 186 32.53 -26.79 4.63
C GLY A 186 33.66 -27.56 5.32
N MET A 187 34.76 -27.83 4.62
CA MET A 187 35.87 -28.65 5.10
C MET A 187 37.24 -27.97 4.92
N LEU A 188 37.27 -26.67 4.61
CA LEU A 188 38.50 -25.91 4.41
C LEU A 188 38.84 -25.02 5.61
N THR A 189 40.09 -24.58 5.67
CA THR A 189 40.52 -23.51 6.57
C THR A 189 41.81 -22.87 6.07
N PRO A 190 41.99 -21.55 6.28
CA PRO A 190 43.30 -20.92 6.20
C PRO A 190 44.15 -21.05 7.47
N GLY A 191 43.62 -21.70 8.51
CA GLY A 191 44.25 -21.77 9.83
C GLY A 191 43.87 -20.57 10.71
N VAL A 192 42.95 -20.77 11.66
CA VAL A 192 42.51 -19.70 12.58
C VAL A 192 43.68 -19.04 13.33
N PRO A 193 44.66 -19.78 13.89
CA PRO A 193 45.76 -19.16 14.61
C PRO A 193 46.70 -18.36 13.71
N LEU A 194 47.03 -18.84 12.49
CA LEU A 194 47.79 -18.07 11.51
C LEU A 194 47.10 -16.74 11.17
N VAL A 195 45.80 -16.79 10.84
CA VAL A 195 45.02 -15.59 10.50
C VAL A 195 44.96 -14.61 11.66
N ARG A 196 44.80 -15.11 12.88
CA ARG A 196 44.80 -14.29 14.10
C ARG A 196 46.13 -13.58 14.30
N ASP A 197 47.23 -14.32 14.27
CA ASP A 197 48.58 -13.78 14.46
C ASP A 197 48.89 -12.69 13.43
N ALA A 198 48.61 -12.96 12.15
CA ALA A 198 48.84 -12.00 11.08
C ALA A 198 48.02 -10.70 11.23
N LEU A 199 46.74 -10.81 11.60
CA LEU A 199 45.86 -9.65 11.82
C LEU A 199 46.22 -8.86 13.09
N GLU A 200 46.61 -9.54 14.17
CA GLU A 200 47.03 -8.90 15.42
C GLU A 200 48.31 -8.09 15.23
N GLN A 201 49.27 -8.63 14.49
CA GLN A 201 50.49 -7.87 14.18
C GLN A 201 50.20 -6.66 13.26
N GLY A 202 49.14 -6.70 12.43
CA GLY A 202 48.69 -5.63 11.53
C GLY A 202 47.58 -4.73 12.07
N ALA A 203 47.33 -4.76 13.39
CA ALA A 203 46.19 -4.08 14.01
C ALA A 203 46.24 -2.53 13.92
N ASP A 204 47.38 -1.95 13.57
CA ASP A 204 47.57 -0.50 13.43
C ASP A 204 47.27 0.04 12.02
N CYS A 205 46.86 -0.82 11.08
CA CYS A 205 46.46 -0.40 9.73
C CYS A 205 45.09 0.30 9.72
N ASP A 206 44.96 1.38 8.96
CA ASP A 206 43.69 2.08 8.73
C ASP A 206 42.76 1.31 7.78
N LEU A 207 43.34 0.47 6.91
CA LEU A 207 42.62 -0.39 5.97
C LEU A 207 43.39 -1.72 5.83
N MET A 208 42.68 -2.84 5.93
CA MET A 208 43.26 -4.18 5.80
C MET A 208 42.61 -4.94 4.64
N PHE A 209 43.37 -5.29 3.61
CA PHE A 209 42.96 -6.24 2.60
C PHE A 209 43.38 -7.65 3.03
N VAL A 210 42.46 -8.61 2.94
CA VAL A 210 42.78 -10.02 3.10
C VAL A 210 42.43 -10.72 1.80
N LEU A 211 43.40 -11.43 1.21
CA LEU A 211 43.24 -12.14 -0.04
C LEU A 211 43.11 -13.63 0.27
N GLY A 212 42.04 -14.26 -0.21
CA GLY A 212 41.88 -15.72 -0.21
C GLY A 212 41.26 -16.16 -1.52
N HIS A 213 41.02 -17.46 -1.70
CA HIS A 213 40.36 -17.96 -2.92
C HIS A 213 38.89 -18.31 -2.66
N HIS A 214 38.63 -19.06 -1.59
CA HIS A 214 37.30 -19.56 -1.30
C HIS A 214 36.45 -18.59 -0.46
N PRO A 215 35.11 -18.56 -0.65
CA PRO A 215 34.23 -17.87 0.28
C PRO A 215 34.22 -18.52 1.66
N LEU A 216 33.81 -17.74 2.67
CA LEU A 216 33.80 -18.17 4.07
C LEU A 216 32.88 -19.37 4.34
N ASP A 217 31.85 -19.61 3.52
CA ASP A 217 30.94 -20.77 3.66
C ASP A 217 31.57 -22.09 3.15
N TRP A 218 32.76 -22.04 2.57
CA TRP A 218 33.56 -23.23 2.27
C TRP A 218 34.44 -23.65 3.44
N TYR A 219 34.60 -22.80 4.45
CA TYR A 219 35.38 -23.15 5.62
C TYR A 219 34.56 -24.05 6.54
N SER A 220 35.24 -24.87 7.34
CA SER A 220 34.56 -25.59 8.42
C SER A 220 33.86 -24.61 9.36
N PRO A 221 32.61 -24.85 9.78
CA PRO A 221 31.87 -23.92 10.64
C PRO A 221 32.65 -23.49 11.90
N SER A 222 33.40 -24.41 12.52
CA SER A 222 34.24 -24.12 13.70
C SER A 222 35.40 -23.16 13.41
N HIS A 223 35.82 -23.02 12.14
CA HIS A 223 36.86 -22.09 11.71
C HIS A 223 36.27 -20.81 11.08
N ALA A 224 35.14 -20.94 10.39
CA ALA A 224 34.46 -19.82 9.74
C ALA A 224 34.04 -18.73 10.74
N GLU A 225 33.39 -19.10 11.85
CA GLU A 225 32.88 -18.14 12.83
C GLU A 225 33.99 -17.34 13.54
N PRO A 226 35.09 -17.95 14.01
CA PRO A 226 36.24 -17.18 14.51
C PRO A 226 36.86 -16.25 13.46
N ILE A 227 37.01 -16.71 12.21
CA ILE A 227 37.60 -15.88 11.14
C ILE A 227 36.69 -14.69 10.82
N ARG A 228 35.37 -14.88 10.74
CA ARG A 228 34.40 -13.80 10.60
C ARG A 228 34.56 -12.75 11.68
N THR A 229 34.72 -13.20 12.93
CA THR A 229 34.94 -12.31 14.08
C THR A 229 36.25 -11.54 13.96
N LEU A 230 37.34 -12.20 13.54
CA LEU A 230 38.64 -11.55 13.32
C LEU A 230 38.57 -10.54 12.19
N PHE A 231 37.95 -10.89 11.06
CA PHE A 231 37.79 -9.97 9.92
C PHE A 231 36.99 -8.72 10.30
N ALA A 232 35.90 -8.90 11.05
CA ALA A 232 35.09 -7.79 11.55
C ALA A 232 35.87 -6.89 12.52
N ARG A 233 36.64 -7.48 13.45
CA ARG A 233 37.44 -6.73 14.43
C ARG A 233 38.54 -5.87 13.78
N HIS A 234 39.08 -6.31 12.66
CA HIS A 234 40.19 -5.65 11.96
C HIS A 234 39.75 -4.89 10.69
N ASN A 235 38.45 -4.59 10.54
CA ASN A 235 37.86 -3.83 9.41
C ASN A 235 38.31 -4.35 8.03
N VAL A 236 38.32 -5.68 7.87
CA VAL A 236 38.88 -6.33 6.69
C VAL A 236 38.01 -6.09 5.44
N ILE A 237 38.67 -5.85 4.30
CA ILE A 237 38.11 -6.10 2.97
C ILE A 237 38.66 -7.44 2.49
N TYR A 238 37.82 -8.47 2.54
CA TYR A 238 38.17 -9.82 2.09
C TYR A 238 37.89 -9.96 0.60
N LEU A 239 38.95 -10.13 -0.19
CA LEU A 239 38.90 -10.33 -1.62
C LEU A 239 39.10 -11.81 -1.94
N TYR A 240 38.20 -12.38 -2.75
CA TYR A 240 38.25 -13.80 -3.10
C TYR A 240 37.63 -14.10 -4.48
N GLY A 241 37.62 -15.36 -4.91
CA GLY A 241 37.19 -15.81 -6.24
C GLY A 241 36.29 -17.04 -6.19
N HIS A 242 36.65 -18.08 -6.95
CA HIS A 242 36.11 -19.44 -6.91
C HIS A 242 34.71 -19.65 -7.51
N MET A 243 33.73 -18.80 -7.17
CA MET A 243 32.34 -18.97 -7.65
C MET A 243 32.12 -18.42 -9.07
N HIS A 244 33.16 -17.84 -9.67
CA HIS A 244 33.21 -17.29 -11.03
C HIS A 244 32.20 -16.17 -11.35
N LYS A 245 31.54 -15.62 -10.33
CA LYS A 245 30.60 -14.50 -10.45
C LYS A 245 31.15 -13.30 -9.71
N VAL A 246 30.93 -12.11 -10.24
CA VAL A 246 31.19 -10.90 -9.46
C VAL A 246 30.11 -10.76 -8.40
N TRP A 247 30.50 -10.47 -7.16
CA TRP A 247 29.58 -10.21 -6.06
C TRP A 247 30.28 -9.37 -4.99
N GLY A 248 29.56 -8.55 -4.24
CA GLY A 248 30.11 -7.96 -3.02
C GLY A 248 29.03 -7.58 -2.03
N LYS A 249 29.32 -7.78 -0.73
CA LYS A 249 28.40 -7.45 0.35
C LYS A 249 29.15 -7.17 1.67
N PRO A 250 28.59 -6.32 2.54
CA PRO A 250 29.01 -6.31 3.93
C PRO A 250 28.58 -7.61 4.61
N GLU A 251 29.44 -8.13 5.49
CA GLU A 251 29.14 -9.25 6.38
C GLU A 251 29.30 -8.82 7.83
N TYR A 252 28.46 -9.37 8.70
CA TYR A 252 28.36 -8.96 10.10
C TYR A 252 28.75 -10.12 11.01
N ALA A 253 29.57 -9.82 12.03
CA ALA A 253 29.96 -10.79 13.05
C ALA A 253 30.16 -10.08 14.39
N ASN A 254 29.55 -10.62 15.45
CA ASN A 254 29.74 -10.17 16.85
C ASN A 254 29.67 -8.65 17.05
N GLY A 255 28.72 -7.99 16.40
CA GLY A 255 28.56 -6.55 16.55
C GLY A 255 29.63 -5.72 15.84
N SER A 256 30.21 -6.22 14.75
CA SER A 256 31.03 -5.45 13.81
C SER A 256 30.80 -5.93 12.38
N ALA A 257 31.28 -5.18 11.40
CA ALA A 257 31.16 -5.53 9.99
C ALA A 257 32.53 -5.67 9.32
N PHE A 258 32.59 -6.45 8.26
CA PHE A 258 33.69 -6.52 7.29
C PHE A 258 33.10 -6.59 5.87
N MET A 259 33.90 -6.34 4.83
CA MET A 259 33.44 -6.37 3.45
C MET A 259 33.94 -7.63 2.77
N THR A 260 33.08 -8.34 2.02
CA THR A 260 33.50 -9.44 1.15
C THR A 260 33.25 -9.08 -0.29
N ILE A 261 34.26 -9.27 -1.15
CA ILE A 261 34.20 -8.96 -2.58
C ILE A 261 34.75 -10.16 -3.34
N GLN A 262 33.93 -10.68 -4.24
CA GLN A 262 34.23 -11.81 -5.09
C GLN A 262 34.49 -11.34 -6.51
N ALA A 263 35.66 -11.67 -7.07
CA ALA A 263 35.93 -11.49 -8.47
C ALA A 263 35.22 -12.56 -9.32
N GLY A 264 34.78 -12.16 -10.51
CA GLY A 264 34.41 -13.12 -11.55
C GLY A 264 35.66 -13.75 -12.17
N ALA A 265 35.48 -14.84 -12.90
CA ALA A 265 36.61 -15.52 -13.52
C ALA A 265 37.19 -14.72 -14.69
N SER A 266 38.49 -14.46 -14.66
CA SER A 266 39.25 -13.82 -15.73
C SER A 266 39.29 -14.69 -16.98
N PHE A 267 39.24 -16.02 -16.80
CA PHE A 267 38.96 -16.96 -17.87
C PHE A 267 38.07 -18.11 -17.38
N GLN A 268 36.77 -18.00 -17.67
CA GLN A 268 35.79 -19.05 -17.42
C GLN A 268 35.66 -20.01 -18.59
N ALA A 269 35.59 -19.45 -19.80
CA ALA A 269 35.36 -20.15 -21.05
C ALA A 269 35.73 -19.28 -22.27
N GLY A 270 35.77 -19.91 -23.45
CA GLY A 270 35.93 -19.22 -24.73
C GLY A 270 34.84 -18.18 -25.02
N GLU A 271 35.13 -17.25 -25.91
CA GLU A 271 34.35 -16.02 -26.11
C GLU A 271 32.86 -16.27 -26.46
N ALA A 272 32.55 -17.32 -27.23
CA ALA A 272 31.17 -17.68 -27.60
C ALA A 272 30.38 -18.45 -26.52
N SER A 273 30.95 -18.62 -25.32
CA SER A 273 30.31 -19.36 -24.24
C SER A 273 29.17 -18.57 -23.58
N LYS A 274 28.21 -19.31 -23.01
CA LYS A 274 27.22 -18.76 -22.09
C LYS A 274 27.86 -18.22 -20.80
N TRP A 275 29.00 -18.78 -20.42
CA TRP A 275 29.78 -18.33 -19.28
C TRP A 275 30.67 -17.16 -19.70
N LYS A 276 30.74 -16.13 -18.87
CA LYS A 276 31.41 -14.87 -19.20
C LYS A 276 32.70 -14.70 -18.40
N ASN A 277 33.71 -14.14 -19.07
CA ASN A 277 34.95 -13.71 -18.46
C ASN A 277 34.74 -12.33 -17.82
N SER A 278 35.46 -12.01 -16.74
CA SER A 278 35.22 -10.81 -15.94
C SER A 278 36.50 -10.11 -15.51
N ILE A 279 36.40 -8.79 -15.30
CA ILE A 279 37.43 -7.93 -14.72
C ILE A 279 36.74 -7.06 -13.67
N LEU A 280 37.34 -6.89 -12.49
CA LEU A 280 36.82 -6.01 -11.45
C LEU A 280 37.84 -4.93 -11.10
N TRP A 281 37.46 -3.67 -11.29
CA TRP A 281 38.21 -2.53 -10.77
C TRP A 281 37.64 -2.08 -9.44
N GLY A 282 38.51 -1.64 -8.54
CA GLY A 282 38.11 -1.05 -7.27
C GLY A 282 38.86 0.23 -6.97
N ARG A 283 38.22 1.13 -6.22
CA ARG A 283 38.83 2.31 -5.65
C ARG A 283 38.46 2.44 -4.19
N ALA A 284 39.39 2.84 -3.36
CA ALA A 284 39.23 3.05 -1.92
C ALA A 284 39.64 4.47 -1.61
N ASN A 285 38.72 5.26 -1.08
CA ASN A 285 39.02 6.59 -0.56
C ASN A 285 39.17 6.49 0.96
N LEU A 286 40.39 6.62 1.45
CA LEU A 286 40.70 6.41 2.87
C LEU A 286 40.23 7.57 3.76
N GLU A 287 40.12 8.79 3.21
CA GLU A 287 39.57 9.95 3.93
C GLU A 287 38.06 9.83 4.10
N LYS A 288 37.35 9.49 3.03
CA LYS A 288 35.89 9.33 3.03
C LYS A 288 35.43 7.97 3.58
N LYS A 289 36.37 7.05 3.83
CA LYS A 289 36.11 5.66 4.23
C LYS A 289 35.06 5.02 3.33
N SER A 290 35.29 5.09 2.02
CA SER A 290 34.36 4.58 1.00
C SER A 290 35.11 3.81 -0.07
N LEU A 291 34.49 2.77 -0.60
CA LEU A 291 34.98 2.02 -1.74
C LEU A 291 34.02 2.12 -2.93
N ALA A 292 34.55 2.04 -4.14
CA ALA A 292 33.81 2.07 -5.40
C ALA A 292 34.26 0.87 -6.25
N LEU A 293 33.33 0.12 -6.82
CA LEU A 293 33.60 -1.07 -7.62
C LEU A 293 33.06 -0.90 -9.04
N THR A 294 33.85 -1.31 -10.04
CA THR A 294 33.49 -1.22 -11.46
C THR A 294 33.70 -2.59 -12.13
N PRO A 295 32.65 -3.41 -12.21
CA PRO A 295 32.70 -4.73 -12.82
C PRO A 295 32.52 -4.69 -14.35
N PHE A 296 33.33 -5.47 -15.04
CA PHE A 296 33.22 -5.70 -16.48
C PHE A 296 33.04 -7.19 -16.80
N THR A 297 32.30 -7.49 -17.87
CA THR A 297 32.27 -8.82 -18.49
C THR A 297 32.50 -8.75 -19.99
N TRP A 298 33.09 -9.81 -20.54
CA TRP A 298 33.34 -9.91 -21.97
C TRP A 298 32.04 -10.10 -22.76
N ASN A 299 31.78 -9.21 -23.71
CA ASN A 299 30.68 -9.34 -24.66
C ASN A 299 31.21 -9.88 -25.99
N PHE A 300 30.71 -11.05 -26.40
CA PHE A 300 31.14 -11.73 -27.63
C PHE A 300 30.74 -10.99 -28.89
N ASP A 301 29.49 -10.52 -28.96
CA ASP A 301 28.93 -9.95 -30.19
C ASP A 301 29.61 -8.63 -30.54
N GLU A 302 29.94 -7.83 -29.52
CA GLU A 302 30.60 -6.54 -29.67
C GLU A 302 32.11 -6.59 -29.50
N GLN A 303 32.67 -7.75 -29.15
CA GLN A 303 34.11 -7.96 -28.96
C GLN A 303 34.74 -6.92 -28.01
N THR A 304 34.00 -6.58 -26.94
CA THR A 304 34.41 -5.55 -25.97
C THR A 304 34.01 -5.94 -24.56
N TRP A 305 34.74 -5.40 -23.59
CA TRP A 305 34.36 -5.45 -22.18
C TRP A 305 33.23 -4.46 -21.92
N LYS A 306 32.16 -4.94 -21.29
CA LYS A 306 31.00 -4.13 -20.91
C LYS A 306 30.81 -4.11 -19.42
N LEU A 307 30.33 -2.98 -18.92
CA LEU A 307 29.90 -2.85 -17.54
C LEU A 307 28.82 -3.91 -17.23
N ASN A 308 28.98 -4.63 -16.12
CA ASN A 308 28.06 -5.68 -15.72
C ASN A 308 27.59 -5.48 -14.28
N SER A 309 26.34 -5.06 -14.09
CA SER A 309 25.78 -4.85 -12.76
C SER A 309 25.39 -6.13 -12.01
N ASN A 310 25.42 -7.29 -12.69
CA ASN A 310 25.02 -8.55 -12.06
C ASN A 310 25.97 -8.91 -10.91
N GLY A 311 25.49 -8.72 -9.67
CA GLY A 311 26.24 -9.01 -8.45
C GLY A 311 26.29 -7.86 -7.44
N PHE A 312 25.85 -6.66 -7.82
CA PHE A 312 25.78 -5.50 -6.93
C PHE A 312 24.40 -4.83 -7.00
N PRO A 313 23.82 -4.38 -5.87
CA PRO A 313 22.52 -3.71 -5.88
C PRO A 313 22.56 -2.35 -6.60
N GLU A 314 21.53 -2.03 -7.39
CA GLU A 314 21.46 -0.78 -8.16
C GLU A 314 21.32 0.45 -7.24
N GLU A 315 20.83 0.31 -6.01
CA GLU A 315 20.78 1.42 -5.03
C GLU A 315 22.16 1.97 -4.64
N HIS A 316 23.22 1.17 -4.82
CA HIS A 316 24.61 1.59 -4.58
C HIS A 316 25.28 2.17 -5.81
N ARG A 317 24.60 2.20 -6.96
CA ARG A 317 25.18 2.62 -8.23
C ARG A 317 25.17 4.14 -8.38
N VAL A 318 26.33 4.70 -8.69
CA VAL A 318 26.49 6.08 -9.13
C VAL A 318 27.25 6.06 -10.46
N ARG A 319 26.55 6.41 -11.56
CA ARG A 319 27.05 6.28 -12.94
C ARG A 319 27.44 4.83 -13.27
N ASP A 320 28.73 4.56 -13.42
CA ASP A 320 29.28 3.26 -13.79
C ASP A 320 29.95 2.55 -12.60
N GLU A 321 29.87 3.12 -11.39
CA GLU A 321 30.53 2.60 -10.18
C GLU A 321 29.50 2.22 -9.10
N TRP A 322 29.80 1.19 -8.31
CA TRP A 322 29.02 0.79 -7.14
C TRP A 322 29.75 1.19 -5.86
N HIS A 323 29.14 2.08 -5.08
CA HIS A 323 29.74 2.68 -3.90
C HIS A 323 29.27 2.01 -2.61
N PHE A 324 30.25 1.63 -1.78
CA PHE A 324 30.03 1.10 -0.44
C PHE A 324 30.85 1.90 0.57
N HIS A 325 30.44 1.86 1.83
CA HIS A 325 31.26 2.38 2.93
C HIS A 325 32.27 1.33 3.37
N PHE A 326 33.42 1.77 3.89
CA PHE A 326 34.34 0.87 4.58
C PHE A 326 33.62 0.20 5.76
N PRO A 327 34.01 -1.02 6.11
CA PRO A 327 33.52 -1.63 7.32
C PRO A 327 33.87 -0.75 8.52
N GLN A 328 32.88 -0.50 9.37
CA GLN A 328 33.11 0.15 10.65
C GLN A 328 32.69 -0.83 11.74
N PRO A 329 33.38 -0.84 12.90
CA PRO A 329 32.81 -1.43 14.10
C PRO A 329 31.44 -0.80 14.28
N PHE A 330 30.43 -1.55 14.72
CA PHE A 330 29.31 -0.83 15.32
C PHE A 330 29.97 -0.07 16.46
N ALA A 331 29.93 1.26 16.37
CA ALA A 331 30.15 2.03 17.58
C ALA A 331 29.21 1.38 18.59
N LEU A 332 29.74 0.87 19.71
CA LEU A 332 28.99 0.97 20.96
C LEU A 332 28.45 2.37 20.87
N LEU A 333 27.14 2.49 20.66
CA LEU A 333 26.50 3.77 20.54
C LEU A 333 27.02 4.52 21.74
N ASP A 334 27.96 5.42 21.48
CA ASP A 334 28.14 6.59 22.29
C ASP A 334 26.69 7.03 22.44
N ILE A 335 26.20 7.08 23.67
CA ILE A 335 24.83 7.48 23.98
C ILE A 335 24.78 8.99 23.68
N GLN A 336 25.09 9.35 22.45
CA GLN A 336 24.64 10.51 21.74
C GLN A 336 23.18 10.20 21.48
N ALA A 337 22.34 11.05 22.06
CA ALA A 337 20.90 10.97 21.95
C ALA A 337 20.51 10.57 20.51
N PRO A 338 19.62 9.58 20.35
CA PRO A 338 19.28 9.06 19.03
C PRO A 338 18.88 10.24 18.14
N LYS A 339 19.38 10.26 16.89
CA LYS A 339 18.70 11.02 15.84
C LYS A 339 17.22 10.63 15.97
N LYS A 340 16.37 11.59 16.33
CA LYS A 340 14.93 11.38 16.49
C LYS A 340 14.41 10.72 15.21
N ILE A 341 14.28 9.40 15.20
CA ILE A 341 13.54 8.69 14.17
C ILE A 341 12.12 9.16 14.38
N THR A 342 11.72 10.06 13.48
CA THR A 342 10.40 10.65 13.54
C THR A 342 9.48 9.63 12.91
N PRO A 343 8.40 9.20 13.60
CA PRO A 343 7.44 8.29 13.01
C PRO A 343 6.90 8.85 11.68
N PRO A 344 6.54 8.00 10.70
CA PRO A 344 5.93 8.44 9.46
C PRO A 344 4.80 9.42 9.73
N GLY A 345 4.68 10.49 8.93
CA GLY A 345 3.73 11.56 9.21
C GLY A 345 2.31 11.00 9.42
N GLY A 346 1.70 11.29 10.57
CA GLY A 346 0.40 10.74 10.99
C GLY A 346 0.47 9.62 12.03
N TRP A 347 1.67 9.17 12.39
CA TRP A 347 1.95 8.30 13.51
C TRP A 347 2.65 9.08 14.62
N GLU A 348 2.40 8.73 15.88
CA GLU A 348 3.10 9.30 17.02
C GLU A 348 3.56 8.22 17.99
N ILE A 349 4.74 8.43 18.57
CA ILE A 349 5.32 7.55 19.59
C ILE A 349 5.11 8.21 20.94
N THR A 350 4.58 7.46 21.90
CA THR A 350 4.47 7.91 23.29
C THR A 350 4.84 6.79 24.26
N LYS A 351 5.05 7.15 25.51
CA LYS A 351 5.54 6.26 26.58
C LYS A 351 4.96 6.70 27.92
N LEU A 352 5.02 5.81 28.91
CA LEU A 352 4.37 6.01 30.21
C LEU A 352 4.73 7.35 30.84
N GLU A 353 6.02 7.71 30.88
CA GLU A 353 6.46 8.97 31.53
C GLU A 353 5.82 10.22 30.92
N ILE A 354 5.65 10.27 29.59
CA ILE A 354 5.02 11.41 28.90
C ILE A 354 3.52 11.43 29.19
N LEU A 355 2.88 10.26 29.17
CA LEU A 355 1.44 10.16 29.39
C LEU A 355 1.03 10.50 30.83
N GLN A 356 1.92 10.24 31.80
CA GLN A 356 1.69 10.61 33.21
C GLN A 356 1.56 12.12 33.41
N GLU A 357 2.20 12.95 32.58
CA GLU A 357 2.09 14.42 32.66
C GLU A 357 0.68 14.94 32.36
N TYR A 358 -0.14 14.14 31.68
CA TYR A 358 -1.53 14.44 31.36
C TYR A 358 -2.50 14.03 32.47
N VAL A 359 -2.05 13.27 33.48
CA VAL A 359 -2.89 12.82 34.61
C VAL A 359 -3.00 13.93 35.65
N LYS A 360 -3.64 15.03 35.25
CA LYS A 360 -3.85 16.24 36.06
C LYS A 360 -5.18 16.90 35.68
N PRO A 361 -5.74 17.80 36.52
CA PRO A 361 -6.91 18.58 36.12
C PRO A 361 -6.65 19.40 34.86
N ILE A 362 -7.62 19.49 33.97
CA ILE A 362 -7.58 20.38 32.80
C ILE A 362 -8.30 21.70 33.08
N PRO A 363 -7.96 22.78 32.35
CA PRO A 363 -8.68 24.05 32.43
C PRO A 363 -10.16 23.89 32.10
N GLU A 364 -11.01 24.70 32.72
CA GLU A 364 -12.46 24.69 32.52
C GLU A 364 -12.83 24.77 31.03
N GLU A 365 -12.29 25.73 30.28
CA GLU A 365 -12.60 25.90 28.85
C GLU A 365 -12.31 24.63 28.04
N LEU A 366 -11.20 23.95 28.30
CA LEU A 366 -10.84 22.71 27.60
C LEU A 366 -11.77 21.56 27.98
N ALA A 367 -12.19 21.49 29.24
CA ALA A 367 -13.15 20.50 29.72
C ALA A 367 -14.53 20.72 29.10
N ILE A 368 -15.04 21.96 29.10
CA ILE A 368 -16.32 22.30 28.48
C ILE A 368 -16.31 21.98 26.99
N TYR A 369 -15.25 22.34 26.27
CA TYR A 369 -15.12 22.07 24.83
C TYR A 369 -15.12 20.56 24.53
N PHE A 370 -14.43 19.76 25.35
CA PHE A 370 -14.48 18.31 25.23
C PHE A 370 -15.87 17.77 25.53
N PHE A 371 -16.51 18.26 26.59
CA PHE A 371 -17.86 17.84 26.91
C PHE A 371 -18.82 18.17 25.77
N ASP A 372 -18.72 19.34 25.14
CA ASP A 372 -19.54 19.72 23.98
C ASP A 372 -19.17 18.97 22.68
N GLY A 373 -18.16 18.10 22.74
CA GLY A 373 -17.90 17.10 21.71
C GLY A 373 -16.60 17.25 20.95
N ALA A 374 -15.66 18.07 21.39
CA ALA A 374 -14.36 18.17 20.76
C ALA A 374 -13.62 16.82 20.70
N SER A 375 -12.74 16.64 19.71
CA SER A 375 -11.98 15.40 19.59
C SER A 375 -11.08 15.16 20.80
N PRO A 376 -11.09 13.95 21.38
CA PRO A 376 -10.21 13.62 22.49
C PRO A 376 -8.74 13.69 22.07
N THR A 377 -7.92 14.30 22.92
CA THR A 377 -6.45 14.23 22.86
C THR A 377 -5.95 13.39 24.04
N TRP A 378 -4.65 13.08 24.08
CA TRP A 378 -4.04 12.47 25.27
C TRP A 378 -4.24 13.33 26.52
N GLU A 379 -4.03 14.65 26.42
CA GLU A 379 -4.19 15.59 27.53
C GLU A 379 -5.58 15.54 28.14
N VAL A 380 -6.61 15.56 27.29
CA VAL A 380 -8.00 15.52 27.73
C VAL A 380 -8.36 14.12 28.24
N SER A 381 -8.05 13.08 27.48
CA SER A 381 -8.51 11.72 27.77
C SER A 381 -7.91 11.13 29.05
N LEU A 382 -6.67 11.50 29.38
CA LEU A 382 -5.96 11.00 30.56
C LEU A 382 -6.11 11.91 31.79
N SER A 383 -6.71 13.08 31.64
CA SER A 383 -6.98 14.02 32.73
C SER A 383 -7.84 13.38 33.83
N ILE A 384 -7.56 13.73 35.08
CA ILE A 384 -8.41 13.33 36.22
C ILE A 384 -9.77 14.04 36.22
N SER A 385 -9.96 15.06 35.39
CA SER A 385 -11.25 15.71 35.15
C SER A 385 -12.18 14.88 34.25
N ILE A 386 -11.64 13.90 33.50
CA ILE A 386 -12.41 13.05 32.58
C ILE A 386 -12.55 11.65 33.19
N PRO A 387 -13.79 11.15 33.38
CA PRO A 387 -14.01 9.89 34.09
C PRO A 387 -13.59 8.69 33.24
N ARG A 388 -13.19 7.61 33.92
CA ARG A 388 -12.96 6.29 33.31
C ARG A 388 -14.22 5.45 33.36
N ARG A 389 -14.70 5.10 32.17
CA ARG A 389 -15.86 4.22 31.98
C ARG A 389 -15.51 2.76 32.21
N GLU A 390 -16.49 1.94 32.58
CA GLU A 390 -16.29 0.51 32.83
C GLU A 390 -15.67 -0.23 31.64
N ILE A 391 -15.98 0.19 30.41
CA ILE A 391 -15.42 -0.37 29.17
C ILE A 391 -13.88 -0.33 29.15
N VAL A 392 -13.25 0.67 29.77
CA VAL A 392 -11.78 0.77 29.84
C VAL A 392 -11.22 -0.43 30.59
N GLY A 393 -11.79 -0.75 31.75
CA GLY A 393 -11.40 -1.91 32.55
C GLY A 393 -11.69 -3.23 31.83
N GLU A 394 -12.77 -3.32 31.07
CA GLU A 394 -13.09 -4.50 30.25
C GLU A 394 -12.04 -4.73 29.15
N ILE A 395 -11.61 -3.66 28.46
CA ILE A 395 -10.55 -3.71 27.45
C ILE A 395 -9.24 -4.22 28.05
N VAL A 396 -8.81 -3.61 29.16
CA VAL A 396 -7.55 -3.96 29.84
C VAL A 396 -7.59 -5.39 30.38
N SER A 397 -8.70 -5.80 31.00
CA SER A 397 -8.90 -7.17 31.48
C SER A 397 -8.85 -8.19 30.34
N THR A 398 -9.46 -7.88 29.21
CA THR A 398 -9.48 -8.75 28.02
C THR A 398 -8.10 -8.85 27.40
N TYR A 399 -7.39 -7.73 27.23
CA TYR A 399 -6.01 -7.70 26.76
C TYR A 399 -5.10 -8.59 27.62
N ASN A 400 -5.14 -8.41 28.95
CA ASN A 400 -4.34 -9.20 29.88
C ASN A 400 -4.65 -10.71 29.79
N LYS A 401 -5.93 -11.08 29.64
CA LYS A 401 -6.33 -12.48 29.45
C LYS A 401 -5.79 -13.08 28.15
N LEU A 402 -5.78 -12.30 27.06
CA LEU A 402 -5.25 -12.75 25.77
C LEU A 402 -3.74 -12.94 25.83
N VAL A 403 -3.01 -11.97 26.37
CA VAL A 403 -1.56 -12.01 26.57
C VAL A 403 -1.12 -13.19 27.44
N ALA A 404 -1.88 -13.49 28.51
CA ALA A 404 -1.58 -14.60 29.41
C ALA A 404 -1.87 -15.99 28.80
N LYS A 405 -2.74 -16.08 27.79
CA LYS A 405 -3.20 -17.36 27.21
C LYS A 405 -2.16 -18.00 26.30
N VAL A 406 -1.41 -17.20 25.54
CA VAL A 406 -0.36 -17.68 24.63
C VAL A 406 0.80 -16.67 24.62
N SER A 407 1.94 -17.02 25.23
CA SER A 407 3.04 -16.09 25.47
C SER A 407 3.76 -15.60 24.20
N ASN A 408 3.70 -16.37 23.10
CA ASN A 408 4.50 -16.15 21.90
C ASN A 408 3.71 -15.62 20.69
N LEU A 409 2.40 -15.39 20.83
CA LEU A 409 1.59 -14.83 19.75
C LEU A 409 1.25 -13.35 20.03
N PRO A 410 1.17 -12.51 18.99
CA PRO A 410 0.67 -11.15 19.15
C PRO A 410 -0.78 -11.15 19.66
N CYS A 411 -1.10 -10.18 20.52
CA CYS A 411 -2.46 -9.94 20.97
C CYS A 411 -3.13 -8.87 20.09
N VAL A 412 -4.36 -9.12 19.65
CA VAL A 412 -5.21 -8.15 18.93
C VAL A 412 -6.54 -8.02 19.68
N CYS A 413 -6.79 -6.83 20.24
CA CYS A 413 -8.04 -6.52 20.93
C CYS A 413 -8.76 -5.37 20.21
N THR A 414 -10.01 -5.60 19.80
CA THR A 414 -10.77 -4.65 18.97
C THR A 414 -12.02 -4.13 19.70
N LEU A 415 -12.13 -2.81 19.82
CA LEU A 415 -13.29 -2.10 20.35
C LEU A 415 -14.24 -1.68 19.22
N LEU A 416 -15.45 -2.21 19.21
CA LEU A 416 -16.50 -1.90 18.24
C LEU A 416 -17.61 -1.09 18.91
N ALA A 417 -18.02 0.02 18.31
CA ALA A 417 -19.13 0.83 18.80
C ALA A 417 -19.73 1.69 17.68
N ALA A 418 -20.99 2.11 17.82
CA ALA A 418 -21.58 3.12 16.94
C ALA A 418 -20.75 4.43 16.93
N GLY A 419 -21.01 5.32 15.96
CA GLY A 419 -20.37 6.64 15.90
C GLY A 419 -20.46 7.37 17.25
N CYS A 420 -19.45 8.15 17.62
CA CYS A 420 -19.51 9.06 18.78
C CYS A 420 -19.82 8.42 20.17
N GLU A 421 -19.61 7.12 20.36
CA GLU A 421 -19.76 6.41 21.65
C GLU A 421 -18.61 6.64 22.67
N GLY A 422 -17.60 7.45 22.32
CA GLY A 422 -16.41 7.65 23.15
C GLY A 422 -15.32 6.58 22.97
N LYS A 423 -15.30 5.89 21.82
CA LYS A 423 -14.30 4.85 21.48
C LYS A 423 -12.87 5.35 21.63
N THR A 424 -12.55 6.50 21.03
CA THR A 424 -11.19 7.06 21.06
C THR A 424 -10.77 7.36 22.49
N THR A 425 -11.63 7.95 23.31
CA THR A 425 -11.35 8.19 24.74
C THR A 425 -11.06 6.88 25.47
N ALA A 426 -11.92 5.86 25.29
CA ALA A 426 -11.72 4.55 25.91
C ALA A 426 -10.43 3.86 25.43
N LEU A 427 -10.12 3.98 24.13
CA LEU A 427 -8.91 3.46 23.51
C LEU A 427 -7.64 4.09 24.10
N LEU A 428 -7.61 5.41 24.23
CA LEU A 428 -6.47 6.14 24.82
C LEU A 428 -6.32 5.83 26.31
N GLN A 429 -7.42 5.82 27.07
CA GLN A 429 -7.41 5.47 28.50
C GLN A 429 -6.93 4.02 28.73
N ALA A 430 -7.42 3.05 27.94
CA ALA A 430 -7.00 1.66 28.03
C ALA A 430 -5.54 1.48 27.64
N SER A 431 -5.07 2.18 26.60
CA SER A 431 -3.66 2.18 26.20
C SER A 431 -2.75 2.62 27.34
N TYR A 432 -3.14 3.69 28.06
CA TYR A 432 -2.42 4.16 29.24
C TYR A 432 -2.40 3.12 30.38
N GLU A 433 -3.53 2.48 30.69
CA GLU A 433 -3.58 1.44 31.74
C GLU A 433 -2.70 0.23 31.41
N ILE A 434 -2.67 -0.19 30.14
CA ILE A 434 -1.82 -1.30 29.70
C ILE A 434 -0.34 -0.98 29.90
N VAL A 435 0.13 0.19 29.45
CA VAL A 435 1.55 0.58 29.64
C VAL A 435 1.89 0.93 31.09
N GLN A 436 0.89 1.27 31.92
CA GLN A 436 1.09 1.44 33.36
C GLN A 436 1.38 0.10 34.06
N GLN A 437 0.73 -0.98 33.60
CA GLN A 437 0.96 -2.35 34.11
C GLN A 437 2.25 -2.97 33.53
N GLU A 438 2.63 -2.60 32.31
CA GLU A 438 3.88 -3.00 31.67
C GLU A 438 4.70 -1.78 31.19
N PRO A 439 5.47 -1.13 32.08
CA PRO A 439 6.22 0.10 31.75
C PRO A 439 7.28 -0.08 30.65
N SER A 440 7.66 -1.32 30.34
CA SER A 440 8.55 -1.62 29.21
C SER A 440 7.88 -1.45 27.86
N LYS A 441 6.55 -1.32 27.77
CA LYS A 441 5.82 -1.09 26.50
C LYS A 441 5.86 0.37 26.08
N ARG A 442 6.07 0.60 24.77
CA ARG A 442 5.84 1.90 24.12
C ARG A 442 4.58 1.85 23.27
N ILE A 443 3.92 3.00 23.13
CA ILE A 443 2.73 3.14 22.29
C ILE A 443 3.15 3.75 20.96
N LEU A 444 2.72 3.11 19.88
CA LEU A 444 2.74 3.65 18.53
C LEU A 444 1.28 3.91 18.12
N TYR A 445 0.86 5.18 18.18
CA TYR A 445 -0.51 5.59 17.92
C TYR A 445 -0.67 6.18 16.52
N ARG A 446 -1.68 5.71 15.78
CA ARG A 446 -2.07 6.29 14.49
C ARG A 446 -2.94 7.52 14.72
N LYS A 447 -2.33 8.69 14.73
CA LYS A 447 -3.01 9.98 14.90
C LYS A 447 -3.84 10.40 13.68
N ASN A 448 -3.44 9.96 12.48
CA ASN A 448 -4.11 10.31 11.22
C ASN A 448 -4.56 9.05 10.48
N ASN A 449 -5.87 8.81 10.48
CA ASN A 449 -6.53 7.62 9.91
C ASN A 449 -6.45 7.54 8.38
N LEU A 450 -5.92 8.56 7.71
CA LEU A 450 -5.68 8.57 6.26
C LEU A 450 -4.34 7.95 5.86
N ARG A 451 -3.42 7.81 6.82
CA ARG A 451 -2.07 7.32 6.55
C ARG A 451 -2.07 5.80 6.59
N PRO A 452 -1.68 5.09 5.52
CA PRO A 452 -1.81 3.64 5.49
C PRO A 452 -1.00 2.97 6.59
N PHE A 453 -1.41 1.76 6.96
CA PHE A 453 -0.57 0.86 7.74
C PHE A 453 0.44 0.22 6.79
N ASP A 454 1.55 0.93 6.57
CA ASP A 454 2.64 0.48 5.70
C ASP A 454 3.77 -0.10 6.54
N VAL A 455 3.99 -1.40 6.40
CA VAL A 455 4.96 -2.14 7.21
C VAL A 455 6.38 -1.65 6.94
N GLU A 456 6.73 -1.35 5.69
CA GLU A 456 8.09 -0.95 5.33
C GLU A 456 8.49 0.39 5.96
N SER A 457 7.58 1.38 6.00
CA SER A 457 7.84 2.66 6.67
C SER A 457 7.75 2.60 8.19
N LEU A 458 6.99 1.65 8.75
CA LEU A 458 6.86 1.47 10.21
C LEU A 458 7.99 0.63 10.80
N LEU A 459 8.57 -0.32 10.06
CA LEU A 459 9.66 -1.20 10.54
C LEU A 459 10.85 -0.43 11.13
N PRO A 460 11.38 0.65 10.51
CA PRO A 460 12.45 1.46 11.11
C PRO A 460 12.07 2.07 12.47
N VAL A 461 10.80 2.41 12.67
CA VAL A 461 10.28 2.91 13.94
C VAL A 461 10.13 1.78 14.95
N LEU A 462 9.56 0.65 14.53
CA LEU A 462 9.37 -0.51 15.39
C LEU A 462 10.72 -1.05 15.89
N ASN A 463 11.76 -1.03 15.05
CA ASN A 463 13.12 -1.41 15.44
C ASN A 463 13.81 -0.45 16.43
N THR A 464 13.15 0.64 16.87
CA THR A 464 13.68 1.51 17.93
C THR A 464 13.39 1.04 19.35
N HIS A 465 12.58 -0.01 19.52
CA HIS A 465 12.16 -0.53 20.82
C HIS A 465 11.61 -1.95 20.73
N ASP A 466 11.78 -2.77 21.77
CA ASP A 466 11.48 -4.22 21.69
C ASP A 466 10.07 -4.63 22.15
N ASN A 467 9.24 -3.68 22.62
CA ASN A 467 7.89 -4.01 23.11
C ASN A 467 6.89 -2.91 22.78
N TRP A 468 6.05 -3.14 21.77
CA TRP A 468 5.09 -2.17 21.27
C TRP A 468 3.65 -2.53 21.59
N LEU A 469 2.85 -1.51 21.89
CA LEU A 469 1.41 -1.49 21.75
C LEU A 469 1.06 -0.57 20.58
N ILE A 470 0.63 -1.14 19.46
CA ILE A 470 0.16 -0.38 18.30
C ILE A 470 -1.31 -0.06 18.50
N VAL A 471 -1.63 1.24 18.54
CA VAL A 471 -2.98 1.74 18.82
C VAL A 471 -3.54 2.37 17.55
N VAL A 472 -4.66 1.85 17.06
CA VAL A 472 -5.27 2.26 15.80
C VAL A 472 -6.76 2.52 15.99
N ASP A 473 -7.16 3.77 15.75
CA ASP A 473 -8.58 4.10 15.57
C ASP A 473 -8.95 4.00 14.08
N GLU A 474 -10.24 3.84 13.78
CA GLU A 474 -10.76 3.50 12.42
C GLU A 474 -9.99 2.34 11.77
N ALA A 475 -9.87 1.24 12.51
CA ALA A 475 -9.04 0.11 12.11
C ALA A 475 -9.59 -0.72 10.93
N ASP A 476 -10.86 -0.54 10.53
CA ASP A 476 -11.52 -1.27 9.44
C ASP A 476 -10.73 -1.23 8.12
N GLN A 477 -10.07 -0.12 7.85
CA GLN A 477 -9.36 0.11 6.59
C GLN A 477 -8.00 -0.59 6.52
N VAL A 478 -7.42 -0.88 7.68
CA VAL A 478 -6.06 -1.45 7.79
C VAL A 478 -6.07 -2.85 8.37
N ALA A 479 -7.24 -3.38 8.75
CA ALA A 479 -7.43 -4.70 9.32
C ALA A 479 -6.68 -5.81 8.55
N LYS A 480 -6.83 -5.87 7.22
CA LYS A 480 -6.13 -6.87 6.37
C LYS A 480 -4.61 -6.71 6.38
N HIS A 481 -4.11 -5.48 6.42
CA HIS A 481 -2.66 -5.21 6.46
C HIS A 481 -2.08 -5.59 7.82
N ILE A 482 -2.79 -5.31 8.91
CA ILE A 482 -2.41 -5.70 10.27
C ILE A 482 -2.39 -7.23 10.39
N GLN A 483 -3.42 -7.92 9.88
CA GLN A 483 -3.46 -9.38 9.84
C GLN A 483 -2.26 -9.95 9.04
N GLY A 484 -2.02 -9.46 7.82
CA GLY A 484 -0.90 -9.93 7.00
C GLY A 484 0.46 -9.69 7.68
N PHE A 485 0.61 -8.57 8.39
CA PHE A 485 1.81 -8.30 9.17
C PHE A 485 1.98 -9.29 10.34
N ALA A 486 0.91 -9.60 11.08
CA ALA A 486 0.93 -10.61 12.13
C ALA A 486 1.23 -12.02 11.58
N GLU A 487 0.66 -12.39 10.43
CA GLU A 487 0.92 -13.68 9.75
C GLU A 487 2.37 -13.83 9.29
N SER A 488 3.03 -12.73 8.92
CA SER A 488 4.45 -12.74 8.54
C SER A 488 5.41 -12.99 9.73
N GLY A 489 4.91 -13.08 10.96
CA GLY A 489 5.72 -13.21 12.16
C GLY A 489 6.60 -11.99 12.44
N PHE A 490 6.21 -10.81 11.95
CA PHE A 490 6.96 -9.56 12.05
C PHE A 490 8.39 -9.65 11.50
N ALA A 491 8.56 -10.23 10.30
CA ALA A 491 9.85 -10.36 9.64
C ALA A 491 10.67 -9.03 9.67
N GLY A 492 11.88 -9.07 10.23
CA GLY A 492 12.73 -7.90 10.40
C GLY A 492 12.59 -7.14 11.74
N TYR A 493 11.76 -7.63 12.66
CA TYR A 493 11.60 -7.15 14.03
C TYR A 493 11.80 -8.28 15.04
N THR A 494 12.49 -8.01 16.16
CA THR A 494 12.93 -9.05 17.12
C THR A 494 12.20 -8.99 18.47
N GLY A 495 11.31 -8.01 18.65
CA GLY A 495 10.57 -7.80 19.90
C GLY A 495 9.13 -8.32 19.86
N ARG A 496 8.29 -7.80 20.77
CA ARG A 496 6.85 -8.06 20.83
C ARG A 496 6.04 -6.90 20.27
N ILE A 497 4.97 -7.20 19.53
CA ILE A 497 3.97 -6.24 19.07
C ILE A 497 2.59 -6.76 19.45
N ASP A 498 1.83 -5.94 20.17
CA ASP A 498 0.40 -6.16 20.38
C ASP A 498 -0.41 -4.99 19.80
N PHE A 499 -1.69 -5.21 19.52
CA PHE A 499 -2.58 -4.27 18.86
C PHE A 499 -3.82 -3.99 19.70
N LEU A 500 -4.14 -2.69 19.80
CA LEU A 500 -5.42 -2.22 20.31
C LEU A 500 -6.12 -1.41 19.21
N LEU A 501 -7.24 -1.93 18.74
CA LEU A 501 -7.98 -1.42 17.59
C LEU A 501 -9.32 -0.83 18.02
N ALA A 502 -9.78 0.23 17.38
CA ALA A 502 -11.15 0.73 17.52
C ALA A 502 -11.79 1.00 16.16
N CYS A 503 -13.10 0.75 16.03
CA CYS A 503 -13.83 1.00 14.80
C CYS A 503 -15.35 1.13 15.01
N ARG A 504 -16.06 1.67 14.02
CA ARG A 504 -17.51 1.52 13.87
C ARG A 504 -17.86 0.08 13.51
N ASP A 505 -18.93 -0.44 14.11
CA ASP A 505 -19.36 -1.81 13.88
C ASP A 505 -19.94 -2.03 12.47
N SER A 506 -20.58 -1.01 11.89
CA SER A 506 -21.00 -0.99 10.47
C SER A 506 -19.80 -1.12 9.53
N ASP A 507 -18.77 -0.31 9.78
CA ASP A 507 -17.63 -0.15 8.87
C ASP A 507 -16.70 -1.36 8.94
N TRP A 508 -16.56 -1.94 10.14
CA TRP A 508 -15.84 -3.19 10.36
C TRP A 508 -16.42 -4.33 9.51
N ARG A 509 -17.75 -4.45 9.48
CA ARG A 509 -18.46 -5.47 8.66
C ARG A 509 -18.43 -5.13 7.18
N SER A 510 -18.65 -3.87 6.79
CA SER A 510 -18.68 -3.50 5.37
C SER A 510 -17.34 -3.71 4.66
N ASN A 511 -16.23 -3.57 5.39
CA ASN A 511 -14.88 -3.85 4.87
C ASN A 511 -14.47 -5.32 5.01
N GLY A 512 -15.35 -6.18 5.54
CA GLY A 512 -15.13 -7.61 5.74
C GLY A 512 -14.11 -7.94 6.83
N ALA A 513 -13.83 -7.04 7.76
CA ALA A 513 -12.86 -7.24 8.82
C ALA A 513 -13.33 -8.26 9.89
N ASP A 514 -14.65 -8.47 9.99
CA ASP A 514 -15.30 -9.51 10.81
C ASP A 514 -15.12 -10.92 10.22
N THR A 515 -14.83 -11.03 8.93
CA THR A 515 -14.59 -12.31 8.24
C THR A 515 -13.13 -12.75 8.25
N ILE A 516 -12.21 -11.92 8.77
CA ILE A 516 -10.78 -12.21 8.80
C ILE A 516 -10.48 -13.34 9.82
N PRO A 517 -9.66 -14.34 9.47
CA PRO A 517 -9.30 -15.44 10.36
C PRO A 517 -8.22 -15.05 11.38
N TRP A 518 -8.48 -14.04 12.21
CA TRP A 518 -7.51 -13.47 13.16
C TRP A 518 -6.82 -14.51 14.06
N ASN A 519 -7.56 -15.50 14.55
CA ASN A 519 -7.04 -16.53 15.45
C ASN A 519 -6.01 -17.50 14.82
N PHE A 520 -5.71 -17.36 13.52
CA PHE A 520 -4.70 -18.16 12.84
C PHE A 520 -3.27 -17.79 13.27
N SER A 521 -2.96 -16.50 13.41
CA SER A 521 -1.62 -15.98 13.69
C SER A 521 -1.52 -15.07 14.91
N CYS A 522 -2.65 -14.75 15.55
CA CYS A 522 -2.71 -13.91 16.74
C CYS A 522 -3.77 -14.39 17.73
N THR A 523 -3.75 -13.87 18.96
CA THR A 523 -4.86 -14.02 19.91
C THR A 523 -5.84 -12.86 19.71
N TYR A 524 -7.11 -13.15 19.45
CA TYR A 524 -8.09 -12.12 19.04
C TYR A 524 -9.35 -12.06 19.91
N LYS A 525 -9.81 -10.85 20.23
CA LYS A 525 -11.13 -10.63 20.83
C LYS A 525 -11.75 -9.28 20.46
N GLU A 526 -13.03 -9.32 20.09
CA GLU A 526 -13.88 -8.14 19.94
C GLU A 526 -14.60 -7.81 21.24
N ILE A 527 -14.65 -6.53 21.56
CA ILE A 527 -15.37 -5.92 22.68
C ILE A 527 -16.32 -4.89 22.09
N VAL A 528 -17.58 -4.94 22.50
CA VAL A 528 -18.63 -4.09 21.93
C VAL A 528 -19.06 -3.07 22.97
N LEU A 529 -18.81 -1.79 22.70
CA LEU A 529 -19.30 -0.68 23.51
C LEU A 529 -20.69 -0.28 23.02
N LYS A 530 -21.69 -0.50 23.88
CA LYS A 530 -23.09 -0.15 23.65
C LYS A 530 -23.71 0.32 24.95
N ASP A 531 -24.67 1.24 24.80
CA ASP A 531 -25.48 1.79 25.87
C ASP A 531 -24.68 2.57 26.95
N LEU A 532 -25.40 3.37 27.73
CA LEU A 532 -24.86 4.07 28.88
C LEU A 532 -25.45 3.46 30.17
N ASN A 533 -24.61 2.72 30.90
CA ASN A 533 -25.03 2.14 32.18
C ASN A 533 -25.08 3.23 33.28
N LYS A 534 -25.72 2.89 34.40
CA LYS A 534 -25.96 3.86 35.48
C LYS A 534 -24.66 4.34 36.14
N ALA A 535 -23.71 3.45 36.37
CA ALA A 535 -22.44 3.78 37.03
C ALA A 535 -21.59 4.72 36.16
N ASP A 536 -21.51 4.49 34.86
CA ASP A 536 -20.84 5.37 33.91
C ASP A 536 -21.55 6.72 33.83
N ALA A 537 -22.88 6.75 33.78
CA ALA A 537 -23.66 7.99 33.78
C ALA A 537 -23.41 8.82 35.04
N GLU A 538 -23.38 8.21 36.22
CA GLU A 538 -23.04 8.88 37.49
C GLU A 538 -21.65 9.50 37.45
N LYS A 539 -20.63 8.75 36.99
CA LYS A 539 -19.26 9.27 36.85
C LYS A 539 -19.19 10.48 35.90
N ILE A 540 -19.93 10.43 34.79
CA ILE A 540 -19.99 11.53 33.81
C ILE A 540 -20.66 12.76 34.41
N ILE A 541 -21.81 12.60 35.07
CA ILE A 541 -22.49 13.71 35.73
C ILE A 541 -21.60 14.32 36.81
N HIS A 542 -20.94 13.52 37.64
CA HIS A 542 -20.02 14.04 38.65
C HIS A 542 -18.84 14.81 38.05
N ALA A 543 -18.30 14.34 36.92
CA ALA A 543 -17.26 15.08 36.21
C ALA A 543 -17.77 16.43 35.68
N TRP A 544 -19.01 16.51 35.21
CA TRP A 544 -19.64 17.76 34.79
C TRP A 544 -19.95 18.70 35.97
N GLU A 545 -20.44 18.17 37.08
CA GLU A 545 -20.71 18.92 38.32
C GLU A 545 -19.46 19.64 38.84
N ALA A 546 -18.28 19.05 38.68
CA ALA A 546 -17.01 19.64 39.07
C ALA A 546 -16.68 20.97 38.35
N PHE A 547 -17.35 21.24 37.22
CA PHE A 547 -17.22 22.49 36.44
C PHE A 547 -18.48 23.38 36.53
N GLY A 548 -19.32 23.16 37.54
CA GLY A 548 -20.48 24.01 37.84
C GLY A 548 -21.55 24.02 36.73
N ASP A 549 -22.28 25.14 36.63
CA ASP A 549 -23.42 25.27 35.72
C ASP A 549 -23.02 25.16 34.24
N ARG A 550 -21.84 25.69 33.88
CA ARG A 550 -21.28 25.53 32.53
C ARG A 550 -20.93 24.07 32.23
N GLY A 551 -20.36 23.38 33.21
CA GLY A 551 -20.10 21.93 33.15
C GLY A 551 -21.36 21.11 32.90
N LEU A 552 -22.48 21.49 33.50
CA LEU A 552 -23.77 20.81 33.37
C LEU A 552 -24.62 21.30 32.17
N GLY A 553 -24.18 22.36 31.49
CA GLY A 553 -24.95 23.04 30.46
C GLY A 553 -25.96 24.02 31.06
N GLU A 554 -25.79 25.31 30.73
CA GLU A 554 -26.60 26.42 31.24
C GLU A 554 -28.07 26.32 30.79
N GLY A 555 -28.93 25.82 31.68
CA GLY A 555 -30.36 25.63 31.43
C GLY A 555 -30.76 24.20 31.07
N GLY A 556 -29.81 23.25 30.99
CA GLY A 556 -30.09 21.84 30.68
C GLY A 556 -30.10 20.89 31.87
N LEU A 557 -28.94 20.65 32.49
CA LEU A 557 -28.82 19.80 33.68
C LEU A 557 -28.55 20.59 34.96
N ALA A 558 -28.10 21.85 34.86
CA ALA A 558 -27.74 22.69 36.00
C ALA A 558 -28.86 22.77 37.07
N ASN A 559 -30.12 22.88 36.63
CA ASN A 559 -31.28 23.06 37.52
C ASN A 559 -31.86 21.77 38.13
N LEU A 560 -31.26 20.61 37.86
CA LEU A 560 -31.74 19.31 38.35
C LEU A 560 -30.89 18.80 39.51
N ASP A 561 -31.43 17.94 40.37
CA ASP A 561 -30.62 17.18 41.33
C ASP A 561 -29.82 16.07 40.64
N THR A 562 -28.73 15.60 41.26
CA THR A 562 -27.81 14.60 40.68
C THR A 562 -28.52 13.33 40.19
N ALA A 563 -29.52 12.82 40.91
CA ALA A 563 -30.24 11.61 40.48
C ALA A 563 -31.07 11.88 39.22
N SER A 564 -31.77 13.01 39.17
CA SER A 564 -32.51 13.46 37.99
C SER A 564 -31.60 13.75 36.79
N ARG A 565 -30.39 14.29 37.00
CA ARG A 565 -29.38 14.51 35.94
C ARG A 565 -28.96 13.18 35.28
N VAL A 566 -28.64 12.19 36.11
CA VAL A 566 -28.24 10.84 35.67
C VAL A 566 -29.36 10.18 34.87
N GLU A 567 -30.60 10.21 35.38
CA GLU A 567 -31.74 9.61 34.67
C GLU A 567 -32.06 10.35 33.36
N LYS A 568 -31.94 11.68 33.31
CA LYS A 568 -32.14 12.46 32.08
C LYS A 568 -31.10 12.11 31.01
N LEU A 569 -29.81 12.00 31.38
CA LEU A 569 -28.75 11.57 30.45
C LEU A 569 -29.00 10.15 29.91
N ARG A 570 -29.35 9.22 30.80
CA ARG A 570 -29.67 7.82 30.42
C ARG A 570 -30.92 7.72 29.54
N PHE A 571 -31.93 8.54 29.80
CA PHE A 571 -33.14 8.60 28.99
C PHE A 571 -32.82 8.96 27.54
N PHE A 572 -32.06 10.04 27.31
CA PHE A 572 -31.67 10.43 25.96
C PHE A 572 -30.74 9.40 25.31
N ALA A 573 -29.82 8.77 26.05
CA ALA A 573 -28.96 7.72 25.51
C ALA A 573 -29.77 6.51 25.00
N LYS A 574 -30.85 6.15 25.71
CA LYS A 574 -31.77 5.07 25.30
C LYS A 574 -32.69 5.48 24.14
N GLN A 575 -33.02 6.76 24.02
CA GLN A 575 -33.80 7.28 22.90
C GLN A 575 -32.96 7.25 21.61
N GLU A 576 -31.71 7.69 21.70
CA GLU A 576 -30.79 7.75 20.56
C GLU A 576 -30.30 6.37 20.11
N SER A 577 -30.17 5.39 21.01
CA SER A 577 -29.77 4.01 20.63
C SER A 577 -30.79 3.28 19.74
N ARG A 578 -32.01 3.83 19.60
CA ARG A 578 -33.01 3.36 18.63
C ARG A 578 -32.76 3.89 17.22
N SER A 579 -31.99 4.97 17.08
CA SER A 579 -31.51 5.49 15.81
C SER A 579 -30.17 4.82 15.44
N LYS A 580 -29.82 4.74 14.16
CA LYS A 580 -28.52 4.20 13.72
C LYS A 580 -27.34 5.15 13.97
N SER A 581 -27.57 6.32 14.58
CA SER A 581 -26.57 7.35 14.87
C SER A 581 -26.16 7.30 16.35
N GLY A 582 -24.94 7.73 16.67
CA GLY A 582 -24.29 7.54 17.98
C GLY A 582 -25.11 7.89 19.21
N ALA A 583 -25.44 6.90 20.05
CA ALA A 583 -26.38 7.04 21.14
C ALA A 583 -25.90 7.95 22.28
N PHE A 584 -24.61 7.86 22.61
CA PHE A 584 -24.05 8.58 23.75
C PHE A 584 -23.83 10.08 23.51
N PHE A 585 -23.31 10.48 22.34
CA PHE A 585 -23.04 11.88 22.05
C PHE A 585 -24.31 12.69 21.76
N GLY A 586 -25.29 12.10 21.05
CA GLY A 586 -26.60 12.71 20.88
C GLY A 586 -27.27 12.98 22.24
N ALA A 587 -27.16 12.04 23.17
CA ALA A 587 -27.68 12.18 24.52
C ALA A 587 -26.97 13.26 25.35
N LEU A 588 -25.65 13.37 25.20
CA LEU A 588 -24.87 14.44 25.82
C LEU A 588 -25.38 15.82 25.37
N LEU A 589 -25.56 16.03 24.07
CA LEU A 589 -25.97 17.32 23.53
C LEU A 589 -27.39 17.68 23.97
N LEU A 590 -28.33 16.73 23.85
CA LEU A 590 -29.73 16.93 24.22
C LEU A 590 -29.90 17.19 25.72
N SER A 591 -29.10 16.52 26.56
CA SER A 591 -29.18 16.69 28.01
C SER A 591 -28.64 18.04 28.47
N ARG A 592 -27.50 18.49 27.93
CA ARG A 592 -26.81 19.75 28.33
C ARG A 592 -27.42 21.01 27.72
N HIS A 593 -27.89 20.98 26.47
CA HIS A 593 -28.25 22.21 25.74
C HIS A 593 -29.75 22.55 25.71
N ASN A 594 -30.65 21.62 26.09
CA ASN A 594 -32.07 21.84 26.44
C ASN A 594 -32.82 22.95 25.68
N GLY A 595 -32.67 23.02 24.35
CA GLY A 595 -33.36 23.96 23.46
C GLY A 595 -32.57 25.21 23.01
N LYS A 596 -31.34 25.44 23.50
CA LYS A 596 -30.45 26.55 23.07
C LYS A 596 -29.46 26.16 21.96
N LEU A 597 -29.62 24.98 21.37
CA LEU A 597 -28.70 24.47 20.34
C LEU A 597 -28.61 25.39 19.11
N LEU A 598 -29.72 26.02 18.73
CA LEU A 598 -29.78 26.96 17.60
C LEU A 598 -28.99 28.26 17.86
N ASP A 599 -28.98 28.74 19.10
CA ASP A 599 -28.19 29.92 19.46
C ASP A 599 -26.70 29.60 19.45
N HIS A 600 -26.32 28.46 20.00
CA HIS A 600 -24.94 27.98 19.95
C HIS A 600 -24.44 27.76 18.52
N ALA A 601 -25.27 27.15 17.66
CA ALA A 601 -24.95 26.98 16.23
C ALA A 601 -24.81 28.33 15.52
N GLY A 602 -25.66 29.32 15.83
CA GLY A 602 -25.56 30.68 15.27
C GLY A 602 -24.28 31.42 15.64
N GLU A 603 -23.87 31.37 16.90
CA GLU A 603 -22.61 31.96 17.36
C GLU A 603 -21.41 31.29 16.67
N MET A 604 -21.42 29.97 16.57
CA MET A 604 -20.37 29.20 15.89
C MET A 604 -20.27 29.58 14.41
N LEU A 605 -21.38 29.61 13.67
CA LEU A 605 -21.38 29.96 12.24
C LEU A 605 -20.90 31.40 12.00
N SER A 606 -21.23 32.33 12.90
CA SER A 606 -20.74 33.72 12.84
C SER A 606 -19.21 33.79 12.95
N ARG A 607 -18.62 33.06 13.91
CA ARG A 607 -17.15 32.99 14.04
C ARG A 607 -16.47 32.35 12.83
N LEU A 608 -17.09 31.32 12.24
CA LEU A 608 -16.52 30.60 11.11
C LEU A 608 -16.57 31.39 9.79
N GLU A 609 -17.49 32.34 9.66
CA GLU A 609 -17.56 33.26 8.51
C GLU A 609 -16.33 34.17 8.42
N GLU A 610 -15.78 34.61 9.57
CA GLU A 610 -14.61 35.50 9.60
C GLU A 610 -13.33 34.85 9.05
N THR A 611 -13.30 33.53 8.89
CA THR A 611 -12.13 32.78 8.43
C THR A 611 -12.26 32.35 6.97
N GLU A 612 -11.69 33.14 6.07
CA GLU A 612 -11.53 32.79 4.65
C GLU A 612 -10.46 31.69 4.46
N VAL A 613 -10.77 30.67 3.64
CA VAL A 613 -9.90 29.50 3.41
C VAL A 613 -9.48 29.32 1.95
N SER A 614 -10.29 29.82 1.03
CA SER A 614 -10.02 29.96 -0.41
C SER A 614 -10.76 31.18 -0.92
N LEU A 615 -10.43 31.60 -2.14
CA LEU A 615 -10.90 32.85 -2.73
C LEU A 615 -12.44 32.91 -2.74
N GLY A 616 -13.01 33.69 -1.83
CA GLY A 616 -14.47 33.83 -1.65
C GLY A 616 -15.19 32.67 -0.95
N LYS A 617 -14.47 31.77 -0.25
CA LYS A 617 -15.07 30.69 0.56
C LYS A 617 -14.47 30.65 1.96
N THR A 618 -15.34 30.45 2.95
CA THR A 618 -15.07 30.52 4.39
C THR A 618 -15.17 29.14 5.06
N LEU A 619 -14.81 29.04 6.34
CA LEU A 619 -15.07 27.83 7.12
C LEU A 619 -16.57 27.55 7.29
N ARG A 620 -17.40 28.59 7.32
CA ARG A 620 -18.87 28.44 7.35
C ARG A 620 -19.35 27.69 6.12
N ASP A 621 -18.86 28.04 4.93
CA ASP A 621 -19.29 27.40 3.68
C ASP A 621 -18.95 25.91 3.65
N ALA A 622 -17.75 25.56 4.12
CA ALA A 622 -17.35 24.16 4.26
C ALA A 622 -18.27 23.39 5.23
N LEU A 623 -18.59 24.00 6.38
CA LEU A 623 -19.49 23.39 7.36
C LEU A 623 -20.92 23.28 6.82
N ALA A 624 -21.38 24.26 6.04
CA ALA A 624 -22.69 24.24 5.40
C ALA A 624 -22.84 23.05 4.44
N TYR A 625 -21.84 22.79 3.58
CA TYR A 625 -21.84 21.59 2.72
C TYR A 625 -21.90 20.28 3.51
N ILE A 626 -21.12 20.19 4.60
CA ILE A 626 -21.07 18.98 5.45
C ILE A 626 -22.40 18.78 6.18
N ALA A 627 -22.98 19.85 6.72
CA ALA A 627 -24.25 19.82 7.43
C ALA A 627 -25.41 19.47 6.50
N ALA A 628 -25.49 20.08 5.31
CA ALA A 628 -26.54 19.83 4.34
C ALA A 628 -26.61 18.34 3.96
N MET A 629 -25.46 17.73 3.67
CA MET A 629 -25.38 16.31 3.35
C MET A 629 -25.82 15.43 4.53
N HIS A 630 -25.39 15.74 5.76
CA HIS A 630 -25.71 14.92 6.92
C HIS A 630 -27.16 15.07 7.40
N ALA A 631 -27.75 16.26 7.31
CA ALA A 631 -29.15 16.53 7.65
C ALA A 631 -30.12 15.69 6.79
N GLU A 632 -29.84 15.58 5.49
CA GLU A 632 -30.60 14.73 4.56
C GLU A 632 -30.28 13.23 4.71
N GLY A 633 -29.31 12.85 5.55
CA GLY A 633 -28.89 11.46 5.74
C GLY A 633 -27.97 10.92 4.63
N PHE A 634 -27.36 11.80 3.83
CA PHE A 634 -26.40 11.42 2.80
C PHE A 634 -24.99 11.24 3.37
N GLU A 635 -24.69 10.02 3.82
CA GLU A 635 -23.35 9.62 4.28
C GLU A 635 -22.38 9.31 3.10
N LYS A 636 -22.33 10.20 2.10
CA LYS A 636 -21.60 10.00 0.84
C LYS A 636 -20.68 11.17 0.46
N LEU A 637 -20.61 12.23 1.27
CA LEU A 637 -19.74 13.39 1.01
C LEU A 637 -18.28 13.03 1.24
N THR A 638 -17.49 12.99 0.18
CA THR A 638 -16.07 12.62 0.24
C THR A 638 -15.15 13.85 0.21
N TYR A 639 -13.92 13.71 0.72
CA TYR A 639 -12.93 14.81 0.77
C TYR A 639 -12.61 15.40 -0.61
N ASP A 640 -12.64 14.57 -1.63
CA ASP A 640 -12.27 14.94 -3.00
C ASP A 640 -13.35 15.81 -3.66
N VAL A 641 -14.64 15.54 -3.37
CA VAL A 641 -15.78 16.37 -3.81
C VAL A 641 -15.84 17.67 -3.01
N LEU A 642 -15.71 17.60 -1.68
CA LEU A 642 -15.70 18.82 -0.85
C LEU A 642 -14.51 19.73 -1.22
N ALA A 643 -13.33 19.17 -1.49
CA ALA A 643 -12.17 19.95 -1.90
C ALA A 643 -12.42 20.66 -3.25
N ALA A 644 -13.11 20.00 -4.19
CA ALA A 644 -13.48 20.59 -5.46
C ALA A 644 -14.49 21.73 -5.28
N ALA A 645 -15.53 21.54 -4.46
CA ALA A 645 -16.52 22.59 -4.15
C ALA A 645 -15.88 23.79 -3.43
N MET A 646 -14.87 23.54 -2.59
CA MET A 646 -14.10 24.56 -1.90
C MET A 646 -12.96 25.17 -2.75
N GLY A 647 -12.77 24.73 -3.99
CA GLY A 647 -11.74 25.26 -4.89
C GLY A 647 -10.30 25.06 -4.40
N MET A 648 -10.01 23.94 -3.74
CA MET A 648 -8.69 23.67 -3.15
C MET A 648 -8.25 22.21 -3.27
N THR A 649 -6.99 21.92 -2.95
CA THR A 649 -6.49 20.53 -2.93
C THR A 649 -6.96 19.80 -1.68
N ILE A 650 -7.07 18.47 -1.75
CA ILE A 650 -7.45 17.62 -0.59
C ILE A 650 -6.51 17.84 0.60
N SER A 651 -5.21 18.04 0.35
CA SER A 651 -4.24 18.30 1.41
C SER A 651 -4.49 19.64 2.09
N LYS A 652 -4.80 20.69 1.33
CA LYS A 652 -5.13 22.02 1.88
C LYS A 652 -6.46 22.00 2.64
N LEU A 653 -7.49 21.33 2.10
CA LEU A 653 -8.78 21.13 2.77
C LEU A 653 -8.61 20.51 4.16
N LYS A 654 -7.83 19.42 4.26
CA LYS A 654 -7.62 18.73 5.54
C LYS A 654 -6.92 19.60 6.57
N ASN A 655 -5.88 20.33 6.16
CA ASN A 655 -5.08 21.13 7.07
C ASN A 655 -5.78 22.41 7.54
N VAL A 656 -6.51 23.08 6.64
CA VAL A 656 -7.05 24.42 6.89
C VAL A 656 -8.52 24.38 7.27
N VAL A 657 -9.28 23.39 6.80
CA VAL A 657 -10.73 23.29 7.04
C VAL A 657 -11.04 22.21 8.06
N ILE A 658 -10.72 20.94 7.77
CA ILE A 658 -11.18 19.81 8.59
C ILE A 658 -10.59 19.85 10.00
N ASN A 659 -9.31 20.17 10.14
CA ASN A 659 -8.68 20.30 11.47
C ASN A 659 -9.34 21.42 12.31
N LYS A 660 -9.72 22.54 11.69
CA LYS A 660 -10.35 23.68 12.40
C LYS A 660 -11.81 23.38 12.75
N LEU A 661 -12.58 22.79 11.83
CA LEU A 661 -13.96 22.36 12.11
C LEU A 661 -14.02 21.23 13.13
N GLY A 662 -12.99 20.38 13.16
CA GLY A 662 -12.85 19.31 14.16
C GLY A 662 -12.54 19.84 15.56
N GLN A 663 -11.81 20.96 15.65
CA GLN A 663 -11.65 21.71 16.89
C GLN A 663 -13.02 22.20 17.35
N GLU A 664 -13.75 22.98 16.55
CA GLU A 664 -15.06 23.59 16.90
C GLU A 664 -16.22 22.61 17.15
N ALA A 665 -15.94 21.31 17.30
CA ALA A 665 -16.92 20.23 17.48
C ALA A 665 -17.99 20.15 16.37
N ALA A 666 -17.77 20.82 15.24
CA ALA A 666 -18.76 21.03 14.20
C ALA A 666 -18.78 19.88 13.17
N ALA A 667 -17.60 19.39 12.79
CA ALA A 667 -17.45 18.31 11.81
C ALA A 667 -16.54 17.18 12.32
N THR A 668 -16.77 16.00 11.78
CA THR A 668 -15.90 14.83 11.92
C THR A 668 -15.91 14.06 10.59
N GLY A 669 -15.10 13.02 10.47
CA GLY A 669 -15.07 12.24 9.24
C GLY A 669 -14.42 10.89 9.47
N THR A 670 -14.67 9.96 8.57
CA THR A 670 -13.82 8.79 8.39
C THR A 670 -12.66 9.14 7.45
N ALA A 671 -11.81 8.18 7.10
CA ALA A 671 -10.76 8.40 6.08
C ALA A 671 -11.31 8.80 4.69
N THR A 672 -12.56 8.48 4.36
CA THR A 672 -13.13 8.72 3.02
C THR A 672 -14.27 9.72 3.03
N THR A 673 -15.09 9.75 4.09
CA THR A 673 -16.34 10.51 4.14
C THR A 673 -16.31 11.55 5.28
N ILE A 674 -16.99 12.68 5.09
CA ILE A 674 -17.07 13.77 6.06
C ILE A 674 -18.53 13.99 6.43
N TYR A 675 -18.80 14.21 7.72
CA TYR A 675 -20.15 14.43 8.26
C TYR A 675 -20.06 15.33 9.50
N THR A 676 -21.17 15.95 9.91
CA THR A 676 -21.19 16.64 11.21
C THR A 676 -21.11 15.61 12.33
N ARG A 677 -20.69 16.00 13.55
CA ARG A 677 -20.55 15.03 14.66
C ARG A 677 -21.85 14.32 15.03
N HIS A 678 -22.99 14.93 14.74
CA HIS A 678 -24.30 14.36 14.96
C HIS A 678 -25.32 14.93 13.98
N LYS A 679 -26.32 14.14 13.60
CA LYS A 679 -27.39 14.59 12.71
C LYS A 679 -28.13 15.82 13.28
N TYR A 680 -28.49 15.82 14.56
CA TYR A 680 -29.09 17.01 15.20
C TYR A 680 -28.26 18.29 15.09
N ILE A 681 -26.93 18.22 15.09
CA ILE A 681 -26.09 19.41 14.86
C ILE A 681 -26.23 19.86 13.40
N ALA A 682 -26.25 18.92 12.46
CA ALA A 682 -26.49 19.26 11.05
C ALA A 682 -27.86 19.92 10.86
N ASP A 683 -28.92 19.35 11.45
CA ASP A 683 -30.28 19.91 11.37
C ASP A 683 -30.33 21.32 11.97
N ALA A 684 -29.72 21.53 13.14
CA ALA A 684 -29.64 22.84 13.79
C ALA A 684 -28.82 23.85 12.97
N ILE A 685 -27.71 23.44 12.36
CA ILE A 685 -26.90 24.28 11.47
C ILE A 685 -27.72 24.69 10.25
N ILE A 686 -28.45 23.76 9.63
CA ILE A 686 -29.27 24.02 8.45
C ILE A 686 -30.41 24.99 8.78
N GLU A 687 -31.12 24.78 9.88
CA GLU A 687 -32.16 25.71 10.34
C GLU A 687 -31.61 27.12 10.59
N VAL A 688 -30.44 27.23 11.21
CA VAL A 688 -29.81 28.54 11.46
C VAL A 688 -29.31 29.20 10.18
N LEU A 689 -28.74 28.43 9.25
CA LEU A 689 -28.32 28.93 7.94
C LEU A 689 -29.50 29.51 7.16
N GLU A 690 -30.66 28.84 7.17
CA GLU A 690 -31.88 29.31 6.50
C GLU A 690 -32.48 30.53 7.20
N THR A 691 -32.60 30.49 8.53
CA THR A 691 -33.36 31.51 9.29
C THR A 691 -32.57 32.76 9.66
N LYS A 692 -31.28 32.63 10.02
CA LYS A 692 -30.44 33.76 10.47
C LYS A 692 -29.50 34.28 9.39
N PHE A 693 -29.06 33.42 8.47
CA PHE A 693 -28.09 33.78 7.43
C PHE A 693 -28.67 33.81 6.01
N GLU A 694 -29.97 33.50 5.84
CA GLU A 694 -30.70 33.51 4.55
C GLU A 694 -30.01 32.69 3.45
N VAL A 695 -29.35 31.59 3.82
CA VAL A 695 -28.66 30.71 2.87
C VAL A 695 -29.68 29.78 2.20
N ASP A 696 -29.67 29.75 0.87
CA ASP A 696 -30.41 28.75 0.09
C ASP A 696 -29.74 27.38 0.18
N THR A 697 -30.27 26.49 1.01
CA THR A 697 -29.71 25.16 1.25
C THR A 697 -29.81 24.25 0.02
N ALA A 698 -30.74 24.51 -0.91
CA ALA A 698 -30.83 23.78 -2.17
C ALA A 698 -29.58 24.01 -3.04
N SER A 699 -29.08 25.25 -3.06
CA SER A 699 -27.86 25.62 -3.81
C SER A 699 -26.63 24.83 -3.37
N LEU A 700 -26.55 24.44 -2.08
CA LEU A 700 -25.42 23.67 -1.55
C LEU A 700 -25.30 22.27 -2.18
N PHE A 701 -26.43 21.61 -2.42
CA PHE A 701 -26.45 20.29 -3.09
C PHE A 701 -26.07 20.41 -4.57
N ILE A 702 -26.54 21.47 -5.22
CA ILE A 702 -26.22 21.78 -6.62
C ILE A 702 -24.71 22.00 -6.77
N ASP A 703 -24.12 22.86 -5.93
CA ASP A 703 -22.69 23.12 -5.90
C ASP A 703 -21.85 21.84 -5.75
N LEU A 704 -22.23 20.95 -4.82
CA LEU A 704 -21.52 19.69 -4.59
C LEU A 704 -21.61 18.75 -5.80
N ALA A 705 -22.80 18.62 -6.40
CA ALA A 705 -22.98 17.77 -7.57
C ALA A 705 -22.24 18.31 -8.79
N LEU A 706 -22.25 19.62 -9.02
CA LEU A 706 -21.48 20.28 -10.07
C LEU A 706 -19.97 20.13 -9.86
N ALA A 707 -19.49 20.26 -8.62
CA ALA A 707 -18.09 20.04 -8.28
C ALA A 707 -17.67 18.59 -8.54
N ALA A 708 -18.50 17.61 -8.16
CA ALA A 708 -18.28 16.20 -8.47
C ALA A 708 -18.25 15.93 -9.99
N GLU A 709 -19.18 16.54 -10.74
CA GLU A 709 -19.25 16.39 -12.20
C GLU A 709 -18.03 17.00 -12.90
N ALA A 710 -17.65 18.23 -12.56
CA ALA A 710 -16.48 18.90 -13.12
C ALA A 710 -15.20 18.08 -12.86
N LYS A 711 -15.06 17.56 -11.65
CA LYS A 711 -13.94 16.71 -11.25
C LYS A 711 -13.92 15.37 -11.99
N SER A 712 -15.09 14.78 -12.27
CA SER A 712 -15.21 13.51 -13.00
C SER A 712 -14.63 13.55 -14.42
N LYS A 713 -14.55 14.75 -15.01
CA LYS A 713 -13.93 14.97 -16.33
C LYS A 713 -12.40 14.88 -16.30
N ILE A 714 -11.78 14.96 -15.12
CA ILE A 714 -10.32 15.00 -14.92
C ILE A 714 -9.84 13.73 -14.22
N GLU A 715 -10.59 13.22 -13.23
CA GLU A 715 -10.21 12.09 -12.41
C GLU A 715 -11.42 11.25 -11.96
N ARG A 716 -11.15 10.06 -11.42
CA ARG A 716 -12.21 9.17 -10.95
C ARG A 716 -12.81 9.69 -9.64
N VAL A 717 -14.11 9.97 -9.64
CA VAL A 717 -14.87 10.39 -8.45
C VAL A 717 -15.61 9.21 -7.83
N ALA A 718 -15.54 9.08 -6.51
CA ALA A 718 -16.27 8.05 -5.77
C ALA A 718 -17.78 8.29 -5.81
N ASN A 719 -18.57 7.21 -5.97
CA ASN A 719 -20.03 7.28 -6.02
C ASN A 719 -20.58 8.27 -7.08
N LEU A 720 -19.97 8.40 -8.26
CA LEU A 720 -20.42 9.35 -9.29
C LEU A 720 -21.90 9.19 -9.67
N GLU A 721 -22.42 7.96 -9.67
CA GLU A 721 -23.84 7.68 -9.89
C GLU A 721 -24.75 8.33 -8.83
N PHE A 722 -24.29 8.43 -7.59
CA PHE A 722 -25.02 9.12 -6.52
C PHE A 722 -25.16 10.61 -6.82
N TRP A 723 -24.05 11.25 -7.19
CA TRP A 723 -24.03 12.69 -7.52
C TRP A 723 -24.86 13.01 -8.76
N ARG A 724 -24.86 12.13 -9.77
CA ARG A 724 -25.61 12.36 -11.02
C ARG A 724 -27.09 12.05 -10.92
N PHE A 725 -27.48 11.06 -10.12
CA PHE A 725 -28.84 10.49 -10.19
C PHE A 725 -29.46 10.24 -8.81
N LYS A 726 -28.79 9.47 -7.94
CA LYS A 726 -29.45 8.97 -6.71
C LYS A 726 -29.78 10.06 -5.70
N MET A 727 -28.99 11.13 -5.62
CA MET A 727 -29.30 12.27 -4.76
C MET A 727 -30.61 12.94 -5.19
N ALA A 728 -30.78 13.20 -6.50
CA ALA A 728 -32.00 13.78 -7.04
C ALA A 728 -33.20 12.85 -6.84
N ASP A 729 -33.02 11.53 -6.98
CA ASP A 729 -34.06 10.54 -6.66
C ASP A 729 -34.53 10.63 -5.23
N THR A 730 -33.60 10.64 -4.27
CA THR A 730 -33.97 10.73 -2.85
C THR A 730 -34.71 12.03 -2.52
N PHE A 731 -34.33 13.15 -3.14
CA PHE A 731 -35.08 14.39 -2.98
C PHE A 731 -36.49 14.30 -3.56
N PHE A 732 -36.64 13.72 -4.75
CA PHE A 732 -37.95 13.54 -5.38
C PHE A 732 -38.84 12.57 -4.59
N GLU A 733 -38.28 11.49 -4.05
CA GLU A 733 -39.00 10.51 -3.22
C GLU A 733 -39.45 11.09 -1.86
N ASN A 734 -38.75 12.12 -1.37
CA ASN A 734 -39.07 12.84 -0.14
C ASN A 734 -39.88 14.12 -0.38
N ASP A 735 -40.58 14.22 -1.52
CA ASP A 735 -41.43 15.37 -1.92
C ASP A 735 -40.68 16.71 -2.03
N LYS A 736 -39.35 16.71 -2.18
CA LYS A 736 -38.50 17.89 -2.41
C LYS A 736 -38.22 18.09 -3.91
N ASN A 737 -39.29 18.12 -4.70
CA ASN A 737 -39.19 18.02 -6.16
C ASN A 737 -38.50 19.22 -6.83
N THR A 738 -38.66 20.43 -6.28
CA THR A 738 -37.98 21.64 -6.79
C THR A 738 -36.47 21.54 -6.70
N VAL A 739 -35.95 20.94 -5.62
CA VAL A 739 -34.52 20.68 -5.44
C VAL A 739 -34.06 19.62 -6.44
N ALA A 740 -34.80 18.52 -6.58
CA ALA A 740 -34.48 17.43 -7.50
C ALA A 740 -34.41 17.87 -8.97
N THR A 741 -35.37 18.70 -9.40
CA THR A 741 -35.43 19.25 -10.76
C THR A 741 -34.34 20.29 -11.01
N SER A 742 -34.11 21.22 -10.06
CA SER A 742 -33.05 22.22 -10.16
C SER A 742 -31.66 21.58 -10.22
N LEU A 743 -31.41 20.55 -9.39
CA LEU A 743 -30.19 19.76 -9.38
C LEU A 743 -29.95 19.06 -10.73
N SER A 744 -30.96 18.34 -11.24
CA SER A 744 -30.85 17.62 -12.51
C SER A 744 -30.68 18.57 -13.69
N ARG A 745 -31.31 19.74 -13.66
CA ARG A 745 -31.17 20.79 -14.66
C ARG A 745 -29.76 21.38 -14.66
N ALA A 746 -29.24 21.77 -13.49
CA ALA A 746 -27.89 22.30 -13.36
C ALA A 746 -26.83 21.31 -13.87
N LEU A 747 -26.98 20.01 -13.54
CA LEU A 747 -26.10 18.96 -14.06
C LEU A 747 -26.17 18.83 -15.58
N LEU A 748 -27.38 18.84 -16.16
CA LEU A 748 -27.56 18.78 -17.62
C LEU A 748 -26.93 19.98 -18.34
N GLU A 749 -26.98 21.18 -17.75
CA GLU A 749 -26.36 22.38 -18.32
C GLU A 749 -24.82 22.27 -18.42
N THR A 750 -24.18 21.42 -17.61
CA THR A 750 -22.72 21.16 -17.72
C THR A 750 -22.32 20.30 -18.92
N ASP A 751 -23.26 19.54 -19.47
CA ASP A 751 -23.10 18.70 -20.65
C ASP A 751 -24.47 18.40 -21.26
N THR A 752 -24.92 19.27 -22.16
CA THR A 752 -26.22 19.14 -22.85
C THR A 752 -26.28 17.93 -23.80
N SER A 753 -25.14 17.26 -24.05
CA SER A 753 -25.08 16.03 -24.85
C SER A 753 -25.31 14.77 -24.03
N ASN A 754 -25.40 14.88 -22.70
CA ASN A 754 -25.62 13.75 -21.82
C ASN A 754 -27.10 13.34 -21.78
N TYR A 755 -27.48 12.42 -22.67
CA TYR A 755 -28.86 11.93 -22.75
C TYR A 755 -29.36 11.25 -21.45
N LYS A 756 -28.48 10.73 -20.59
CA LYS A 756 -28.90 10.09 -19.32
C LYS A 756 -29.39 11.11 -18.31
N LEU A 757 -28.69 12.24 -18.17
CA LEU A 757 -29.12 13.37 -17.34
C LEU A 757 -30.39 14.02 -17.91
N LEU A 758 -30.48 14.15 -19.24
CA LEU A 758 -31.67 14.65 -19.91
C LEU A 758 -32.89 13.77 -19.63
N THR A 759 -32.75 12.45 -19.84
CA THR A 759 -33.81 11.46 -19.57
C THR A 759 -34.26 11.55 -18.11
N LYS A 760 -33.30 11.74 -17.18
CA LYS A 760 -33.60 11.88 -15.77
C LYS A 760 -34.47 13.10 -15.47
N LEU A 761 -34.06 14.28 -15.96
CA LEU A 761 -34.81 15.51 -15.77
C LEU A 761 -36.21 15.44 -16.40
N ALA A 762 -36.30 14.90 -17.61
CA ALA A 762 -37.57 14.67 -18.29
C ALA A 762 -38.51 13.75 -17.49
N SER A 763 -37.98 12.71 -16.84
CA SER A 763 -38.77 11.82 -15.99
C SER A 763 -39.35 12.53 -14.76
N PHE A 764 -38.66 13.53 -14.21
CA PHE A 764 -39.18 14.35 -13.11
C PHE A 764 -40.30 15.28 -13.59
N TYR A 765 -40.10 16.01 -14.69
CA TYR A 765 -41.16 16.84 -15.27
C TYR A 765 -42.43 16.05 -15.59
N ARG A 766 -42.29 14.83 -16.14
CA ARG A 766 -43.43 13.94 -16.37
C ARG A 766 -44.16 13.59 -15.07
N LYS A 767 -43.43 13.19 -14.02
CA LYS A 767 -44.01 12.83 -12.72
C LYS A 767 -44.65 14.03 -12.01
N GLU A 768 -44.23 15.25 -12.30
CA GLU A 768 -44.83 16.51 -11.82
C GLU A 768 -45.99 17.01 -12.69
N ASN A 769 -46.49 16.21 -13.63
CA ASN A 769 -47.56 16.57 -14.58
C ASN A 769 -47.21 17.77 -15.48
N SER A 770 -45.92 17.95 -15.81
CA SER A 770 -45.43 18.95 -16.77
C SER A 770 -44.80 18.26 -18.00
N PRO A 771 -45.56 17.46 -18.77
CA PRO A 771 -44.99 16.67 -19.86
C PRO A 771 -44.47 17.53 -21.02
N ASP A 772 -45.00 18.74 -21.24
CA ASP A 772 -44.56 19.63 -22.32
C ASP A 772 -43.08 20.06 -22.15
N ASP A 773 -42.67 20.35 -20.92
CA ASP A 773 -41.27 20.67 -20.60
C ASP A 773 -40.35 19.47 -20.84
N ALA A 774 -40.82 18.26 -20.53
CA ALA A 774 -40.10 17.01 -20.81
C ALA A 774 -39.93 16.79 -22.32
N LEU A 775 -40.97 17.04 -23.10
CA LEU A 775 -40.94 16.90 -24.56
C LEU A 775 -40.03 17.92 -25.23
N GLU A 776 -39.95 19.14 -24.70
CA GLU A 776 -39.02 20.15 -25.19
C GLU A 776 -37.56 19.69 -25.06
N LEU A 777 -37.20 19.05 -23.94
CA LEU A 777 -35.87 18.47 -23.74
C LEU A 777 -35.55 17.41 -24.80
N PHE A 778 -36.44 16.44 -24.99
CA PHE A 778 -36.21 15.36 -25.97
C PHE A 778 -36.10 15.89 -27.40
N ARG A 779 -36.97 16.83 -27.78
CA ARG A 779 -37.00 17.41 -29.13
C ARG A 779 -35.78 18.28 -29.45
N LYS A 780 -35.16 18.92 -28.44
CA LYS A 780 -33.95 19.74 -28.59
C LYS A 780 -32.64 18.96 -28.50
N TYR A 781 -32.69 17.66 -28.18
CA TYR A 781 -31.48 16.86 -28.03
C TYR A 781 -30.73 16.73 -29.36
N GLY A 782 -29.47 17.20 -29.38
CA GLY A 782 -28.57 17.15 -30.54
C GLY A 782 -27.28 16.38 -30.30
N GLY A 783 -27.23 15.55 -29.24
CA GLY A 783 -26.04 14.79 -28.85
C GLY A 783 -25.85 13.46 -29.58
N PRO A 784 -24.92 12.59 -29.12
CA PRO A 784 -24.69 11.27 -29.70
C PRO A 784 -25.95 10.37 -29.62
N PRO A 785 -26.05 9.30 -30.44
CA PRO A 785 -27.20 8.39 -30.43
C PRO A 785 -27.52 7.85 -29.01
N PRO A 786 -28.73 8.13 -28.47
CA PRO A 786 -29.15 7.66 -27.14
C PRO A 786 -29.39 6.15 -27.07
N GLU A 787 -29.29 5.60 -25.86
CA GLU A 787 -29.70 4.23 -25.54
C GLU A 787 -31.25 4.08 -25.52
N ARG A 788 -31.74 2.83 -25.58
CA ARG A 788 -33.17 2.49 -25.58
C ARG A 788 -34.01 3.10 -24.45
N GLY A 789 -33.43 3.34 -23.28
CA GLY A 789 -34.11 3.95 -22.13
C GLY A 789 -34.55 5.40 -22.37
N PHE A 790 -33.80 6.15 -23.17
CA PHE A 790 -34.14 7.53 -23.53
C PHE A 790 -35.45 7.59 -24.31
N TYR A 791 -35.57 6.76 -25.36
CA TYR A 791 -36.77 6.72 -26.19
C TYR A 791 -37.97 6.14 -25.46
N TYR A 792 -37.74 5.19 -24.55
CA TYR A 792 -38.82 4.68 -23.71
C TYR A 792 -39.39 5.77 -22.78
N GLU A 793 -38.54 6.53 -22.08
CA GLU A 793 -39.03 7.62 -21.24
C GLU A 793 -39.71 8.72 -22.07
N TRP A 794 -39.18 9.04 -23.25
CA TRP A 794 -39.85 9.94 -24.20
C TRP A 794 -41.24 9.42 -24.59
N SER A 795 -41.37 8.11 -24.84
CA SER A 795 -42.67 7.50 -25.13
C SER A 795 -43.69 7.73 -24.01
N LEU A 796 -43.25 7.62 -22.74
CA LEU A 796 -44.13 7.85 -21.58
C LEU A 796 -44.53 9.34 -21.49
N CYS A 797 -43.63 10.26 -21.81
CA CYS A 797 -43.92 11.70 -21.82
C CYS A 797 -44.96 12.06 -22.90
N GLU A 798 -44.83 11.48 -24.11
CA GLU A 798 -45.83 11.67 -25.17
C GLU A 798 -47.20 11.11 -24.77
N LEU A 799 -47.24 9.99 -24.02
CA LEU A 799 -48.50 9.45 -23.52
C LEU A 799 -49.21 10.42 -22.56
N GLU A 800 -48.47 10.96 -21.58
CA GLU A 800 -48.99 11.94 -20.62
C GLU A 800 -49.42 13.26 -21.29
N ALA A 801 -48.68 13.69 -22.32
CA ALA A 801 -49.05 14.82 -23.18
C ALA A 801 -50.26 14.55 -24.11
N ARG A 802 -50.88 13.36 -24.01
CA ARG A 802 -52.02 12.91 -24.84
C ARG A 802 -51.70 12.76 -26.33
N ASN A 803 -50.47 12.37 -26.65
CA ASN A 803 -50.00 12.00 -27.99
C ASN A 803 -49.76 10.47 -28.07
N PRO A 804 -50.82 9.63 -28.00
CA PRO A 804 -50.66 8.19 -27.85
C PRO A 804 -50.10 7.49 -29.11
N LEU A 805 -50.20 8.10 -30.30
CA LEU A 805 -49.62 7.56 -31.53
C LEU A 805 -48.10 7.71 -31.53
N GLU A 806 -47.61 8.91 -31.20
CA GLU A 806 -46.19 9.22 -31.05
C GLU A 806 -45.57 8.37 -29.94
N SER A 807 -46.29 8.22 -28.82
CA SER A 807 -45.92 7.33 -27.73
C SER A 807 -45.75 5.88 -28.19
N ALA A 808 -46.73 5.31 -28.92
CA ALA A 808 -46.63 3.94 -29.41
C ALA A 808 -45.48 3.74 -30.40
N ALA A 809 -45.21 4.73 -31.25
CA ALA A 809 -44.08 4.71 -32.18
C ALA A 809 -42.73 4.63 -31.44
N LEU A 810 -42.53 5.47 -30.42
CA LEU A 810 -41.31 5.50 -29.61
C LEU A 810 -41.16 4.23 -28.75
N ALA A 811 -42.26 3.74 -28.18
CA ALA A 811 -42.25 2.52 -27.37
C ALA A 811 -41.90 1.27 -28.20
N LEU A 812 -42.40 1.19 -29.44
CA LEU A 812 -41.99 0.11 -30.35
C LEU A 812 -40.55 0.28 -30.80
N PHE A 813 -40.12 1.51 -31.08
CA PHE A 813 -38.73 1.81 -31.40
C PHE A 813 -37.82 1.31 -30.27
N SER A 814 -38.06 1.68 -29.01
CA SER A 814 -37.20 1.28 -27.87
C SER A 814 -37.07 -0.24 -27.64
N ILE A 815 -38.07 -1.01 -28.11
CA ILE A 815 -38.05 -2.49 -28.07
C ILE A 815 -37.33 -3.08 -29.30
N SER A 816 -37.36 -2.38 -30.43
CA SER A 816 -36.77 -2.83 -31.71
C SER A 816 -35.24 -2.89 -31.68
N ASP A 817 -34.68 -3.59 -32.66
CA ASP A 817 -33.24 -3.67 -32.91
C ASP A 817 -32.68 -2.38 -33.54
N ASP A 818 -33.55 -1.50 -34.05
CA ASP A 818 -33.17 -0.26 -34.73
C ASP A 818 -32.77 0.88 -33.77
N THR A 819 -32.93 0.69 -32.46
CA THR A 819 -32.66 1.73 -31.46
C THR A 819 -31.19 1.83 -31.04
N ASP A 820 -30.59 0.70 -30.68
CA ASP A 820 -29.24 0.61 -30.13
C ASP A 820 -28.61 -0.73 -30.52
N ALA A 821 -27.29 -0.76 -30.70
CA ALA A 821 -26.52 -1.95 -31.03
C ALA A 821 -26.48 -2.99 -29.88
N SER A 822 -26.80 -2.58 -28.65
CA SER A 822 -26.90 -3.50 -27.51
C SER A 822 -28.09 -4.45 -27.67
N GLN A 823 -27.90 -5.76 -27.40
CA GLN A 823 -29.00 -6.73 -27.42
C GLN A 823 -30.01 -6.42 -26.30
N LEU A 824 -31.30 -6.56 -26.62
CA LEU A 824 -32.38 -6.44 -25.63
C LEU A 824 -32.27 -7.58 -24.61
N ASP A 825 -32.38 -7.25 -23.32
CA ASP A 825 -32.44 -8.22 -22.22
C ASP A 825 -33.88 -8.42 -21.69
N ILE A 826 -34.09 -9.48 -20.89
CA ILE A 826 -35.41 -9.85 -20.36
C ILE A 826 -36.00 -8.79 -19.43
N HIS A 827 -35.20 -8.19 -18.55
CA HIS A 827 -35.67 -7.21 -17.57
C HIS A 827 -36.16 -5.93 -18.27
N THR A 828 -35.37 -5.45 -19.22
CA THR A 828 -35.69 -4.28 -20.04
C THR A 828 -36.90 -4.55 -20.94
N ALA A 829 -36.94 -5.70 -21.62
CA ALA A 829 -38.07 -6.08 -22.46
C ALA A 829 -39.39 -6.13 -21.68
N LEU A 830 -39.37 -6.73 -20.48
CA LEU A 830 -40.56 -6.82 -19.63
C LEU A 830 -41.08 -5.43 -19.25
N SER A 831 -40.20 -4.54 -18.80
CA SER A 831 -40.56 -3.18 -18.41
C SER A 831 -41.18 -2.39 -19.58
N TYR A 832 -40.57 -2.48 -20.76
CA TYR A 832 -41.06 -1.73 -21.93
C TYR A 832 -42.36 -2.28 -22.49
N LEU A 833 -42.53 -3.61 -22.50
CA LEU A 833 -43.78 -4.25 -22.92
C LEU A 833 -44.93 -3.89 -21.98
N VAL A 834 -44.70 -3.79 -20.66
CA VAL A 834 -45.74 -3.33 -19.72
C VAL A 834 -46.20 -1.93 -20.09
N GLY A 835 -45.27 -0.98 -20.27
CA GLY A 835 -45.62 0.38 -20.70
C GLY A 835 -46.36 0.42 -22.04
N LEU A 836 -45.96 -0.44 -23.00
CA LEU A 836 -46.65 -0.56 -24.28
C LEU A 836 -48.12 -0.99 -24.11
N THR A 837 -48.45 -1.87 -23.16
CA THR A 837 -49.85 -2.29 -22.95
C THR A 837 -50.77 -1.16 -22.49
N ASP A 838 -50.24 -0.22 -21.70
CA ASP A 838 -51.00 0.96 -21.26
C ASP A 838 -51.24 1.94 -22.42
N ILE A 839 -50.23 2.14 -23.26
CA ILE A 839 -50.33 2.95 -24.50
C ILE A 839 -51.39 2.35 -25.43
N LEU A 840 -51.33 1.03 -25.68
CA LEU A 840 -52.26 0.34 -26.57
C LEU A 840 -53.71 0.39 -26.07
N SER A 841 -53.91 0.29 -24.76
CA SER A 841 -55.23 0.45 -24.14
C SER A 841 -55.82 1.85 -24.40
N THR A 842 -54.97 2.88 -24.37
CA THR A 842 -55.36 4.26 -24.68
C THR A 842 -55.69 4.44 -26.17
N LEU A 843 -54.85 3.89 -27.06
CA LEU A 843 -55.09 3.91 -28.51
C LEU A 843 -56.38 3.20 -28.91
N HIS A 844 -56.68 2.06 -28.30
CA HIS A 844 -57.92 1.34 -28.59
C HIS A 844 -59.17 2.18 -28.24
N ARG A 845 -59.15 2.89 -27.11
CA ARG A 845 -60.26 3.79 -26.74
C ARG A 845 -60.43 4.95 -27.73
N GLY A 846 -59.33 5.45 -28.31
CA GLY A 846 -59.35 6.57 -29.25
C GLY A 846 -59.74 6.18 -30.68
N TYR A 847 -59.22 5.07 -31.20
CA TYR A 847 -59.37 4.68 -32.61
C TYR A 847 -60.33 3.53 -32.85
N ALA A 848 -60.71 2.79 -31.80
CA ALA A 848 -61.52 1.56 -31.87
C ALA A 848 -60.98 0.47 -32.82
N ASP A 849 -59.67 0.51 -33.15
CA ASP A 849 -59.02 -0.53 -33.95
C ASP A 849 -58.70 -1.76 -33.07
N GLU A 850 -59.12 -2.94 -33.51
CA GLU A 850 -58.88 -4.21 -32.80
C GLU A 850 -57.39 -4.58 -32.73
N VAL A 851 -56.57 -4.03 -33.63
CA VAL A 851 -55.12 -4.31 -33.66
C VAL A 851 -54.48 -4.01 -32.31
N PHE A 852 -54.92 -2.96 -31.62
CA PHE A 852 -54.35 -2.51 -30.35
C PHE A 852 -54.68 -3.48 -29.21
N VAL A 853 -55.89 -4.05 -29.19
CA VAL A 853 -56.28 -5.07 -28.19
C VAL A 853 -55.50 -6.36 -28.42
N LYS A 854 -55.43 -6.83 -29.68
CA LYS A 854 -54.66 -8.04 -30.03
C LYS A 854 -53.19 -7.87 -29.68
N ALA A 855 -52.60 -6.70 -29.95
CA ALA A 855 -51.22 -6.42 -29.62
C ALA A 855 -50.97 -6.27 -28.11
N SER A 856 -51.93 -5.74 -27.35
CA SER A 856 -51.86 -5.69 -25.89
C SER A 856 -51.85 -7.11 -25.30
N ASP A 857 -52.74 -7.98 -25.79
CA ASP A 857 -52.80 -9.39 -25.40
C ASP A 857 -51.50 -10.14 -25.78
N ALA A 858 -50.93 -9.83 -26.94
CA ALA A 858 -49.64 -10.36 -27.38
C ALA A 858 -48.48 -9.91 -26.48
N ALA A 859 -48.40 -8.62 -26.13
CA ALA A 859 -47.39 -8.10 -25.22
C ALA A 859 -47.48 -8.77 -23.83
N TRP A 860 -48.69 -8.91 -23.27
CA TRP A 860 -48.89 -9.65 -22.02
C TRP A 860 -48.53 -11.14 -22.12
N SER A 861 -48.77 -11.76 -23.27
CA SER A 861 -48.36 -13.15 -23.52
C SER A 861 -46.84 -13.31 -23.53
N ILE A 862 -46.10 -12.35 -24.10
CA ILE A 862 -44.63 -12.32 -24.06
C ILE A 862 -44.11 -12.09 -22.63
N ILE A 863 -44.71 -11.15 -21.90
CA ILE A 863 -44.40 -10.91 -20.48
C ILE A 863 -44.57 -12.20 -19.67
N ASN A 864 -45.66 -12.93 -19.88
CA ASN A 864 -45.90 -14.21 -19.22
C ASN A 864 -44.78 -15.24 -19.49
N CYS A 865 -44.32 -15.35 -20.75
CA CYS A 865 -43.19 -16.21 -21.09
C CYS A 865 -41.92 -15.85 -20.31
N PHE A 866 -41.62 -14.56 -20.15
CA PHE A 866 -40.45 -14.11 -19.41
C PHE A 866 -40.56 -14.34 -17.90
N VAL A 867 -41.74 -14.10 -17.31
CA VAL A 867 -41.99 -14.29 -15.87
C VAL A 867 -41.94 -15.77 -15.49
N ILE A 868 -42.33 -16.71 -16.38
CA ILE A 868 -42.15 -18.14 -16.13
C ILE A 868 -40.66 -18.49 -15.92
N LEU A 869 -39.77 -17.90 -16.72
CA LEU A 869 -38.33 -18.10 -16.60
C LEU A 869 -37.72 -17.29 -15.43
N ARG A 870 -38.25 -16.11 -15.16
CA ARG A 870 -37.81 -15.17 -14.10
C ARG A 870 -38.97 -14.77 -13.18
N PRO A 871 -39.41 -15.66 -12.26
CA PRO A 871 -40.54 -15.39 -11.37
C PRO A 871 -40.32 -14.19 -10.45
N ASP A 872 -39.06 -13.82 -10.21
CA ASP A 872 -38.66 -12.65 -9.42
C ASP A 872 -39.06 -11.31 -10.06
N LEU A 873 -39.38 -11.29 -11.36
CA LEU A 873 -39.74 -10.07 -12.11
C LEU A 873 -41.26 -9.93 -12.35
N TYR A 874 -42.10 -10.51 -11.50
CA TYR A 874 -43.56 -10.54 -11.67
C TYR A 874 -44.20 -9.12 -11.69
N PRO A 875 -44.82 -8.65 -12.79
CA PRO A 875 -45.40 -7.31 -12.87
C PRO A 875 -46.85 -7.25 -12.36
N VAL A 876 -47.24 -6.08 -11.83
CA VAL A 876 -48.53 -5.84 -11.13
C VAL A 876 -49.77 -6.06 -12.03
N GLY A 877 -49.64 -6.06 -13.36
CA GLY A 877 -50.76 -6.29 -14.30
C GLY A 877 -50.96 -7.74 -14.80
N LEU A 878 -49.97 -8.62 -14.65
CA LEU A 878 -50.01 -9.94 -15.29
C LEU A 878 -51.15 -10.84 -14.76
N LYS A 879 -51.39 -10.81 -13.45
CA LYS A 879 -52.49 -11.56 -12.83
C LYS A 879 -53.85 -11.15 -13.39
N ALA A 880 -54.06 -9.85 -13.61
CA ALA A 880 -55.31 -9.33 -14.14
C ALA A 880 -55.52 -9.78 -15.60
N PHE A 881 -54.45 -9.82 -16.40
CA PHE A 881 -54.47 -10.36 -17.75
C PHE A 881 -54.83 -11.85 -17.76
N LEU A 882 -54.15 -12.69 -16.96
CA LEU A 882 -54.43 -14.13 -16.89
C LEU A 882 -55.88 -14.41 -16.46
N ASN A 883 -56.41 -13.65 -15.50
CA ASN A 883 -57.83 -13.73 -15.13
C ASN A 883 -58.78 -13.37 -16.29
N LYS A 884 -58.40 -12.45 -17.20
CA LYS A 884 -59.19 -12.15 -18.40
C LYS A 884 -59.13 -13.31 -19.39
N VAL A 885 -57.97 -13.97 -19.53
CA VAL A 885 -57.80 -15.17 -20.38
C VAL A 885 -58.71 -16.29 -19.88
N ASP A 886 -58.71 -16.58 -18.57
CA ASP A 886 -59.59 -17.61 -17.97
C ASP A 886 -61.08 -17.31 -18.22
N LYS A 887 -61.45 -16.03 -18.22
CA LYS A 887 -62.80 -15.56 -18.52
C LYS A 887 -63.11 -15.46 -20.02
N LYS A 888 -62.20 -15.88 -20.91
CA LYS A 888 -62.28 -15.78 -22.38
C LYS A 888 -62.48 -14.34 -22.88
N ARG A 889 -61.90 -13.37 -22.17
CA ARG A 889 -61.94 -11.93 -22.48
C ARG A 889 -60.62 -11.38 -23.01
N ALA A 890 -59.58 -12.21 -23.06
CA ALA A 890 -58.27 -11.93 -23.62
C ALA A 890 -57.70 -13.24 -24.19
N ILE A 891 -56.72 -13.14 -25.08
CA ILE A 891 -56.08 -14.30 -25.72
C ILE A 891 -54.64 -14.44 -25.20
N LEU A 892 -54.30 -15.63 -24.70
CA LEU A 892 -52.92 -15.99 -24.38
C LEU A 892 -52.26 -16.63 -25.61
N TYR A 893 -51.49 -15.85 -26.36
CA TYR A 893 -50.80 -16.28 -27.56
C TYR A 893 -49.53 -17.07 -27.24
N LYS A 894 -49.11 -17.96 -28.14
CA LYS A 894 -47.78 -18.57 -28.05
C LYS A 894 -46.71 -17.51 -28.36
N GLY A 895 -45.52 -17.61 -27.76
CA GLY A 895 -44.49 -16.56 -27.86
C GLY A 895 -44.19 -16.09 -29.30
N ILE A 896 -44.01 -17.00 -30.26
CA ILE A 896 -43.73 -16.64 -31.66
C ILE A 896 -44.96 -16.02 -32.36
N GLU A 897 -46.16 -16.46 -32.00
CA GLU A 897 -47.41 -15.87 -32.50
C GLU A 897 -47.59 -14.44 -31.97
N ALA A 898 -47.33 -14.24 -30.68
CA ALA A 898 -47.34 -12.91 -30.06
C ALA A 898 -46.32 -11.95 -30.70
N HIS A 899 -45.12 -12.44 -31.03
CA HIS A 899 -44.10 -11.69 -31.76
C HIS A 899 -44.60 -11.21 -33.14
N SER A 900 -45.27 -12.08 -33.90
CA SER A 900 -45.85 -11.73 -35.21
C SER A 900 -46.94 -10.65 -35.10
N ILE A 901 -47.72 -10.68 -34.01
CA ILE A 901 -48.75 -9.67 -33.76
C ILE A 901 -48.10 -8.30 -33.47
N LEU A 902 -46.97 -8.24 -32.75
CA LEU A 902 -46.24 -6.98 -32.56
C LEU A 902 -45.69 -6.40 -33.88
N ILE A 903 -45.21 -7.24 -34.79
CA ILE A 903 -44.81 -6.78 -36.14
C ILE A 903 -46.02 -6.20 -36.89
N THR A 904 -47.17 -6.88 -36.81
CA THR A 904 -48.41 -6.41 -37.43
C THR A 904 -48.88 -5.08 -36.84
N LEU A 905 -48.74 -4.90 -35.52
CA LEU A 905 -48.99 -3.61 -34.86
C LEU A 905 -48.10 -2.51 -35.44
N SER A 906 -46.80 -2.77 -35.58
CA SER A 906 -45.83 -1.82 -36.15
C SER A 906 -46.23 -1.41 -37.58
N ALA A 907 -46.56 -2.38 -38.44
CA ALA A 907 -47.04 -2.10 -39.80
C ALA A 907 -48.35 -1.27 -39.81
N ARG A 908 -49.28 -1.59 -38.91
CA ARG A 908 -50.58 -0.90 -38.81
C ARG A 908 -50.43 0.51 -38.27
N LEU A 909 -49.53 0.76 -37.31
CA LEU A 909 -49.23 2.11 -36.80
C LEU A 909 -48.72 3.04 -37.89
N GLY A 910 -47.95 2.54 -38.86
CA GLY A 910 -47.48 3.30 -40.01
C GLY A 910 -48.59 3.85 -40.93
N SER A 911 -49.81 3.30 -40.85
CA SER A 911 -50.97 3.82 -41.61
C SER A 911 -51.63 5.05 -40.97
N TYR A 912 -51.27 5.37 -39.72
CA TYR A 912 -51.76 6.56 -39.01
C TYR A 912 -50.79 7.72 -39.21
N LYS A 913 -51.32 8.95 -39.32
CA LYS A 913 -50.51 10.16 -39.52
C LYS A 913 -49.83 10.59 -38.22
N SER A 914 -48.59 10.14 -38.01
CA SER A 914 -47.72 10.59 -36.91
C SER A 914 -47.10 11.96 -37.22
N GLN A 915 -46.96 12.81 -36.22
CA GLN A 915 -46.19 14.06 -36.33
C GLN A 915 -44.69 13.86 -35.98
N LEU A 916 -44.36 12.72 -35.39
CA LEU A 916 -43.01 12.38 -34.96
C LEU A 916 -42.22 11.69 -36.08
N THR A 917 -40.99 12.15 -36.32
CA THR A 917 -40.00 11.47 -37.15
C THR A 917 -39.07 10.67 -36.25
N LEU A 918 -39.00 9.35 -36.44
CA LEU A 918 -38.08 8.51 -35.67
C LEU A 918 -36.61 8.78 -36.07
N PRO A 919 -35.65 8.50 -35.17
CA PRO A 919 -34.22 8.63 -35.46
C PRO A 919 -33.80 7.87 -36.72
N GLN A 920 -32.72 8.34 -37.35
CA GLN A 920 -32.13 7.72 -38.55
C GLN A 920 -33.08 7.58 -39.76
N ASN A 921 -34.19 8.34 -39.78
CA ASN A 921 -35.28 8.22 -40.75
C ASN A 921 -35.93 6.83 -40.76
N CYS A 922 -35.86 6.09 -39.65
CA CYS A 922 -36.56 4.83 -39.51
C CYS A 922 -38.08 5.05 -39.63
N GLN A 923 -38.76 4.07 -40.22
CA GLN A 923 -40.22 4.07 -40.30
C GLN A 923 -40.77 3.01 -39.36
N VAL A 924 -41.78 3.38 -38.56
CA VAL A 924 -42.43 2.46 -37.61
C VAL A 924 -42.86 1.14 -38.28
N GLN A 925 -43.35 1.18 -39.52
CA GLN A 925 -43.76 -0.03 -40.24
C GLN A 925 -42.62 -1.00 -40.60
N HIS A 926 -41.35 -0.59 -40.48
CA HIS A 926 -40.18 -1.36 -40.87
C HIS A 926 -39.28 -1.78 -39.69
N LEU A 927 -39.72 -1.55 -38.46
CA LEU A 927 -38.93 -1.89 -37.27
C LEU A 927 -38.67 -3.41 -37.15
N LEU A 928 -37.45 -3.75 -36.76
CA LEU A 928 -36.98 -5.12 -36.58
C LEU A 928 -37.07 -5.53 -35.10
N PHE A 929 -37.49 -6.78 -34.85
CA PHE A 929 -37.69 -7.31 -33.50
C PHE A 929 -37.03 -8.70 -33.32
N ASP A 930 -35.91 -8.92 -33.98
CA ASP A 930 -35.15 -10.17 -33.94
C ASP A 930 -34.54 -10.44 -32.56
N SER A 931 -34.01 -9.44 -31.83
CA SER A 931 -33.54 -9.67 -30.45
C SER A 931 -34.69 -10.15 -29.55
N LEU A 932 -35.86 -9.52 -29.64
CA LEU A 932 -37.05 -9.94 -28.89
C LEU A 932 -37.48 -11.36 -29.28
N LYS A 933 -37.44 -11.70 -30.58
CA LYS A 933 -37.72 -13.06 -31.08
C LYS A 933 -36.78 -14.11 -30.49
N VAL A 934 -35.49 -13.78 -30.39
CA VAL A 934 -34.47 -14.65 -29.79
C VAL A 934 -34.74 -14.84 -28.30
N LEU A 935 -35.03 -13.77 -27.55
CA LEU A 935 -35.40 -13.87 -26.13
C LEU A 935 -36.62 -14.78 -25.93
N ILE A 936 -37.67 -14.58 -26.72
CA ILE A 936 -38.89 -15.39 -26.67
C ILE A 936 -38.59 -16.86 -26.95
N LYS A 937 -37.79 -17.16 -27.99
CA LYS A 937 -37.38 -18.53 -28.31
C LYS A 937 -36.61 -19.18 -27.17
N ASN A 938 -35.70 -18.44 -26.55
CA ASN A 938 -34.90 -18.93 -25.43
C ASN A 938 -35.76 -19.17 -24.18
N ALA A 939 -36.72 -18.29 -23.89
CA ALA A 939 -37.65 -18.45 -22.78
C ALA A 939 -38.71 -19.54 -23.00
N SER A 940 -38.90 -19.98 -24.26
CA SER A 940 -39.86 -21.04 -24.64
C SER A 940 -39.22 -22.42 -24.82
N ARG A 941 -37.89 -22.53 -24.67
CA ARG A 941 -37.16 -23.80 -24.60
C ARG A 941 -37.14 -24.29 -23.17
#